data_AF-A0A3A9ZRW4-F1
#
_entry.id   AF-A0A3A9ZRW4-F1
#
_cell.length_a   1.000
_cell.length_b   1.000
_cell.length_c   1.000
_cell.angle_alpha   90.00
_cell.angle_beta   90.00
_cell.angle_gamma   90.00
#
_symmetry.space_group_name_H-M   'P 1'
#
loop_
_entity.id
_entity.type
_entity.pdbx_description
1 polymer ?
#
loop_
_entity_poly.entity_id
_entity_poly.type
_entity_poly.pdbx_seq_one_letter_code
_entity_poly.pdbx_strand_id
1 'polypeptide(L)'
;MTDSLGRRLAATTNAEEWLAVEDEAGAGKRFAAVDELLAAVTAAAFAGKPPVQVTAAGATRALTLRHVPASTRAALKEGFDLATQQAAGAWWLPESAPIKPGTVNLPAYYAIEPRWAMNTAATDGVRVKFSGNPDALANWALLIPFANTLYAPLILRGPDAGAHVPAARDAAWAAVDVSYTALGLTSEHVHSALTRMRPGNGWSQLPTAEQTATKVALLDALRQVVGRQTVSRWRAEVLRPLVRRYYAKANKDAPTARAVLTKALQPAAAAYFGGNWLALLDYLGEAVAAGEEITTALPEPRLYVQASAKVEQAAAEKNLPVEEVAKILASYLGTDEIRSPIQRRLDVLRRYWAAFDTIHARQVSGMPAPPDLAPGRGFGIGEDVPFTRPDFERVLPSAVLVDIDALWGGACVPRYPDRIVSTLFPHAEMVAAFGPALTFWNNIALTCWYYCEGPYSRTDIDGAAEHYSRDVKALAAAGTPVDPQLFGDLRAAQRRLGPPKELWADRRVLDAGIGVTVTMSMGGGVRRDGFEILRDIVTAHRRAWTAQNLETALNRAWEVPLRELARQVNLAVTRRGKLPTAKQFATLGAPVANSWFGGDLAALYAAVGERAAVEQARVQLMPYGRAAFCNRVFTALGGRYVPNSRAAEDIEGNRLSWDLRRLAAEAPRFVQIEEALDRPPTPEEFGAARLTWPGTVAFDRYATVVRQVRAGLDTVRPTAITAGRTPERVGGTESTNTSVRPPALASPPAQTAPLGRLQASSGQAAPPRPAPEQRLAPAPAAPVAPVAQPAPDPSRQPSAPPPAAPSAADTAAPDRRSGVLGRLLGRRQVSAAAAPGAGWYPDPQVPGQLRWWDGAAWAEHIHRP
;
A
#
# COMPACT_ATOMS: atom_id res chain seq x y z
N MET A 1 38.87 -32.40 22.32
CA MET A 1 37.92 -31.62 21.50
C MET A 1 37.69 -32.43 20.24
N THR A 2 36.46 -32.88 20.01
CA THR A 2 36.08 -33.65 18.82
C THR A 2 36.27 -32.82 17.55
N ASP A 3 36.80 -33.44 16.50
CA ASP A 3 37.01 -32.82 15.19
C ASP A 3 35.67 -32.73 14.42
N SER A 4 34.86 -31.74 14.78
CA SER A 4 33.55 -31.49 14.16
C SER A 4 33.69 -31.16 12.66
N LEU A 5 32.70 -31.50 11.85
CA LEU A 5 32.66 -31.16 10.42
C LEU A 5 32.90 -29.65 10.19
N GLY A 6 32.30 -28.79 11.01
CA GLY A 6 32.45 -27.34 10.86
C GLY A 6 33.89 -26.85 11.01
N ARG A 7 34.68 -27.41 11.93
CA ARG A 7 36.10 -27.05 12.13
C ARG A 7 36.93 -27.45 10.91
N ARG A 8 36.69 -28.65 10.37
CA ARG A 8 37.31 -29.12 9.12
C ARG A 8 36.97 -28.20 7.96
N LEU A 9 35.69 -27.83 7.81
CA LEU A 9 35.23 -26.89 6.77
C LEU A 9 35.85 -25.49 6.94
N ALA A 10 35.98 -24.99 8.17
CA ALA A 10 36.58 -23.69 8.46
C ALA A 10 38.07 -23.61 8.08
N ALA A 11 38.78 -24.74 8.11
CA ALA A 11 40.19 -24.83 7.74
C ALA A 11 40.43 -24.82 6.21
N THR A 12 39.38 -24.99 5.40
CA THR A 12 39.50 -25.06 3.94
C THR A 12 39.81 -23.70 3.29
N THR A 13 40.61 -23.73 2.24
CA THR A 13 41.10 -22.55 1.52
C THR A 13 40.39 -22.29 0.20
N ASN A 14 39.71 -23.29 -0.35
CA ASN A 14 38.98 -23.21 -1.62
C ASN A 14 37.73 -24.11 -1.64
N ALA A 15 36.90 -23.97 -2.69
CA ALA A 15 35.67 -24.73 -2.86
C ALA A 15 35.88 -26.25 -3.05
N GLU A 16 37.01 -26.68 -3.62
CA GLU A 16 37.27 -28.11 -3.88
C GLU A 16 37.58 -28.84 -2.58
N GLU A 17 38.45 -28.28 -1.75
CA GLU A 17 38.72 -28.78 -0.40
C GLU A 17 37.46 -28.84 0.45
N TRP A 18 36.60 -27.82 0.35
CA TRP A 18 35.30 -27.80 1.03
C TRP A 18 34.42 -28.97 0.63
N LEU A 19 34.23 -29.16 -0.68
CA LEU A 19 33.38 -30.23 -1.21
C LEU A 19 33.94 -31.61 -0.86
N ALA A 20 35.27 -31.80 -0.89
CA ALA A 20 35.89 -33.05 -0.49
C ALA A 20 35.63 -33.41 0.99
N VAL A 21 35.77 -32.43 1.89
CA VAL A 21 35.48 -32.61 3.33
C VAL A 21 33.99 -32.92 3.55
N GLU A 22 33.12 -32.26 2.82
CA GLU A 22 31.67 -32.45 2.90
C GLU A 22 31.20 -33.81 2.34
N ASP A 23 31.81 -34.27 1.26
CA ASP A 23 31.53 -35.57 0.63
C ASP A 23 32.00 -36.72 1.53
N GLU A 24 33.19 -36.59 2.15
CA GLU A 24 33.70 -37.56 3.14
C GLU A 24 32.74 -37.72 4.33
N ALA A 25 32.15 -36.61 4.80
CA ALA A 25 31.16 -36.62 5.87
C ALA A 25 29.74 -37.00 5.40
N GLY A 26 29.51 -37.17 4.09
CA GLY A 26 28.21 -37.45 3.50
C GLY A 26 27.18 -36.31 3.64
N ALA A 27 27.62 -35.12 4.05
CA ALA A 27 26.75 -34.00 4.39
C ALA A 27 26.20 -33.26 3.14
N GLY A 28 26.86 -33.41 1.98
CA GLY A 28 26.46 -32.79 0.72
C GLY A 28 25.07 -33.22 0.22
N LYS A 29 24.61 -34.42 0.60
CA LYS A 29 23.27 -34.95 0.25
C LYS A 29 22.14 -34.03 0.69
N ARG A 30 22.34 -33.27 1.77
CA ARG A 30 21.35 -32.31 2.30
C ARG A 30 20.99 -31.22 1.29
N PHE A 31 21.93 -30.85 0.42
CA PHE A 31 21.78 -29.72 -0.49
C PHE A 31 21.40 -30.13 -1.91
N ALA A 32 21.30 -31.43 -2.20
CA ALA A 32 21.07 -31.95 -3.54
C ALA A 32 19.83 -31.33 -4.23
N ALA A 33 18.73 -31.17 -3.50
CA ALA A 33 17.51 -30.59 -4.05
C ALA A 33 17.63 -29.08 -4.37
N VAL A 34 18.37 -28.33 -3.55
CA VAL A 34 18.63 -26.89 -3.77
C VAL A 34 19.60 -26.70 -4.94
N ASP A 35 20.65 -27.54 -5.01
CA ASP A 35 21.60 -27.53 -6.11
C ASP A 35 20.93 -27.93 -7.44
N GLU A 36 20.03 -28.92 -7.42
CA GLU A 36 19.24 -29.30 -8.59
C GLU A 36 18.30 -28.17 -9.05
N LEU A 37 17.66 -27.46 -8.11
CA LEU A 37 16.84 -26.28 -8.42
C LEU A 37 17.65 -25.21 -9.14
N LEU A 38 18.81 -24.84 -8.60
CA LEU A 38 19.65 -23.80 -9.17
C LEU A 38 20.15 -24.21 -10.57
N ALA A 39 20.56 -25.47 -10.73
CA ALA A 39 21.00 -26.01 -12.01
C ALA A 39 19.88 -26.00 -13.06
N ALA A 40 18.67 -26.45 -12.70
CA ALA A 40 17.53 -26.51 -13.62
C ALA A 40 17.09 -25.11 -14.10
N VAL A 41 16.99 -24.14 -13.18
CA VAL A 41 16.63 -22.75 -13.50
C VAL A 41 17.69 -22.11 -14.41
N THR A 42 18.97 -22.32 -14.11
CA THR A 42 20.08 -21.77 -14.89
C THR A 42 20.14 -22.38 -16.29
N ALA A 43 19.93 -23.70 -16.41
CA ALA A 43 19.87 -24.38 -17.70
C ALA A 43 18.70 -23.87 -18.56
N ALA A 44 17.52 -23.60 -17.96
CA ALA A 44 16.40 -23.01 -18.67
C ALA A 44 16.73 -21.60 -19.20
N ALA A 45 17.36 -20.76 -18.37
CA ALA A 45 17.79 -19.42 -18.79
C ALA A 45 18.74 -19.48 -19.98
N PHE A 46 19.78 -20.32 -19.92
CA PHE A 46 20.74 -20.49 -21.03
C PHE A 46 20.13 -21.13 -22.28
N ALA A 47 19.02 -21.85 -22.16
CA ALA A 47 18.24 -22.35 -23.29
C ALA A 47 17.37 -21.27 -23.96
N GLY A 48 17.51 -20.00 -23.57
CA GLY A 48 16.74 -18.88 -24.13
C GLY A 48 15.34 -18.74 -23.53
N LYS A 49 15.00 -19.51 -22.49
CA LYS A 49 13.67 -19.52 -21.87
C LYS A 49 13.73 -18.74 -20.57
N PRO A 50 13.00 -17.62 -20.39
CA PRO A 50 13.04 -16.85 -19.16
C PRO A 50 12.44 -17.68 -18.01
N PRO A 51 13.24 -18.14 -17.03
CA PRO A 51 12.72 -19.03 -16.00
C PRO A 51 11.87 -18.31 -14.96
N VAL A 52 11.96 -16.98 -14.87
CA VAL A 52 11.20 -16.19 -13.89
C VAL A 52 10.14 -15.36 -14.60
N GLN A 53 8.88 -15.51 -14.19
CA GLN A 53 7.80 -14.67 -14.67
C GLN A 53 7.14 -13.92 -13.52
N VAL A 54 6.87 -12.63 -13.75
CA VAL A 54 6.05 -11.81 -12.85
C VAL A 54 4.61 -11.83 -13.37
N THR A 55 3.68 -12.28 -12.55
CA THR A 55 2.24 -12.25 -12.85
C THR A 55 1.56 -11.21 -11.96
N ALA A 56 0.64 -10.45 -12.57
CA ALA A 56 -0.25 -9.57 -11.80
C ALA A 56 -1.39 -10.43 -11.24
N ALA A 57 -1.40 -10.66 -9.93
CA ALA A 57 -2.49 -11.31 -9.22
C ALA A 57 -3.26 -10.26 -8.41
N GLY A 58 -4.12 -9.49 -9.10
CA GLY A 58 -4.85 -8.36 -8.50
C GLY A 58 -3.92 -7.23 -8.04
N ALA A 59 -4.09 -6.76 -6.80
CA ALA A 59 -3.23 -5.73 -6.20
C ALA A 59 -1.82 -6.23 -5.81
N THR A 60 -1.59 -7.55 -5.85
CA THR A 60 -0.32 -8.17 -5.50
C THR A 60 0.36 -8.74 -6.74
N ARG A 61 1.65 -8.46 -6.90
CA ARG A 61 2.46 -9.13 -7.92
C ARG A 61 3.00 -10.42 -7.35
N ALA A 62 2.81 -11.51 -8.07
CA ALA A 62 3.39 -12.81 -7.75
C ALA A 62 4.54 -13.09 -8.71
N LEU A 63 5.56 -13.79 -8.19
CA LEU A 63 6.63 -14.35 -8.99
C LEU A 63 6.37 -15.85 -9.14
N THR A 64 6.59 -16.37 -10.34
CA THR A 64 6.47 -17.80 -10.62
C THR A 64 7.70 -18.29 -11.38
N LEU A 65 8.27 -19.41 -10.93
CA LEU A 65 9.33 -20.10 -11.65
C LEU A 65 8.74 -21.06 -12.69
N ARG A 66 9.11 -20.87 -13.95
CA ARG A 66 8.73 -21.72 -15.09
C ARG A 66 9.87 -22.68 -15.44
N HIS A 67 9.52 -23.75 -16.14
CA HIS A 67 10.47 -24.74 -16.67
C HIS A 67 11.29 -25.48 -15.59
N VAL A 68 10.73 -25.61 -14.39
CA VAL A 68 11.36 -26.35 -13.29
C VAL A 68 10.73 -27.74 -13.15
N PRO A 69 11.51 -28.82 -12.98
CA PRO A 69 10.98 -30.17 -12.80
C PRO A 69 10.02 -30.31 -11.61
N ALA A 70 9.11 -31.28 -11.67
CA ALA A 70 8.11 -31.51 -10.62
C ALA A 70 8.75 -31.88 -9.27
N SER A 71 9.81 -32.69 -9.26
CA SER A 71 10.58 -33.05 -8.05
C SER A 71 11.13 -31.79 -7.36
N THR A 72 11.73 -30.90 -8.14
CA THR A 72 12.28 -29.63 -7.68
C THR A 72 11.21 -28.65 -7.18
N ARG A 73 9.98 -28.73 -7.71
CA ARG A 73 8.85 -27.90 -7.28
C ARG A 73 8.40 -28.22 -5.84
N ALA A 74 8.42 -29.50 -5.47
CA ALA A 74 8.13 -29.93 -4.10
C ALA A 74 9.18 -29.40 -3.13
N ALA A 75 10.47 -29.60 -3.45
CA ALA A 75 11.59 -29.11 -2.65
C ALA A 75 11.58 -27.58 -2.49
N LEU A 76 11.17 -26.85 -3.53
CA LEU A 76 11.02 -25.40 -3.45
C LEU A 76 9.93 -24.99 -2.45
N LYS A 77 8.77 -25.65 -2.46
CA LYS A 77 7.68 -25.33 -1.53
C LYS A 77 8.07 -25.66 -0.08
N GLU A 78 8.76 -26.77 0.13
CA GLU A 78 9.22 -27.19 1.46
C GLU A 78 10.32 -26.25 1.99
N GLY A 79 11.33 -25.96 1.18
CA GLY A 79 12.51 -25.22 1.59
C GLY A 79 12.35 -23.70 1.60
N PHE A 80 11.47 -23.13 0.77
CA PHE A 80 11.35 -21.68 0.58
C PHE A 80 9.98 -21.10 0.95
N ASP A 81 9.13 -21.83 1.68
CA ASP A 81 7.93 -21.24 2.26
C ASP A 81 8.29 -20.34 3.46
N LEU A 82 7.86 -19.07 3.40
CA LEU A 82 8.18 -18.10 4.46
C LEU A 82 7.64 -18.54 5.83
N ALA A 83 6.42 -19.09 5.88
CA ALA A 83 5.81 -19.47 7.14
C ALA A 83 6.57 -20.66 7.76
N THR A 84 6.98 -21.63 6.94
CA THR A 84 7.85 -22.73 7.37
C THR A 84 9.20 -22.21 7.91
N GLN A 85 9.87 -21.30 7.20
CA GLN A 85 11.15 -20.75 7.68
C GLN A 85 10.98 -19.94 8.97
N GLN A 86 9.91 -19.15 9.09
CA GLN A 86 9.59 -18.40 10.31
C GLN A 86 9.26 -19.31 11.49
N ALA A 87 8.53 -20.40 11.26
CA ALA A 87 8.26 -21.43 12.27
C ALA A 87 9.56 -22.10 12.78
N ALA A 88 10.60 -22.14 11.93
CA ALA A 88 11.94 -22.60 12.30
C ALA A 88 12.81 -21.49 12.97
N GLY A 89 12.24 -20.33 13.27
CA GLY A 89 12.91 -19.22 13.95
C GLY A 89 13.52 -18.16 13.03
N ALA A 90 13.31 -18.24 11.71
CA ALA A 90 13.83 -17.27 10.74
C ALA A 90 13.02 -15.97 10.67
N TRP A 91 12.63 -15.42 11.82
CA TRP A 91 11.85 -14.18 11.89
C TRP A 91 12.58 -12.98 11.29
N TRP A 92 13.91 -13.03 11.14
CA TRP A 92 14.73 -12.02 10.46
C TRP A 92 14.47 -11.90 8.95
N LEU A 93 13.82 -12.88 8.32
CA LEU A 93 13.43 -12.81 6.92
C LEU A 93 12.43 -11.69 6.68
N PRO A 94 12.59 -10.85 5.64
CA PRO A 94 11.62 -9.81 5.34
C PRO A 94 10.30 -10.41 4.83
N GLU A 95 9.17 -9.75 5.08
CA GLU A 95 7.86 -10.21 4.57
C GLU A 95 7.67 -9.88 3.07
N SER A 96 8.44 -8.91 2.57
CA SER A 96 8.50 -8.53 1.16
C SER A 96 9.85 -7.92 0.83
N ALA A 97 10.29 -8.03 -0.42
CA ALA A 97 11.51 -7.42 -0.90
C ALA A 97 11.35 -6.92 -2.35
N PRO A 98 12.11 -5.89 -2.77
CA PRO A 98 12.34 -5.64 -4.18
C PRO A 98 13.19 -6.78 -4.75
N ILE A 99 12.67 -7.44 -5.78
CA ILE A 99 13.29 -8.55 -6.51
C ILE A 99 13.59 -8.05 -7.92
N LYS A 100 14.75 -8.39 -8.47
CA LYS A 100 15.17 -8.08 -9.84
C LYS A 100 15.25 -9.36 -10.68
N PRO A 101 14.09 -9.96 -11.05
CA PRO A 101 14.06 -11.20 -11.83
C PRO A 101 14.82 -11.09 -13.15
N GLY A 102 14.92 -9.89 -13.72
CA GLY A 102 15.68 -9.65 -14.93
C GLY A 102 17.14 -10.11 -14.90
N THR A 103 17.77 -10.15 -13.71
CA THR A 103 19.14 -10.67 -13.57
C THR A 103 19.20 -12.19 -13.81
N VAL A 104 18.18 -12.92 -13.34
CA VAL A 104 18.07 -14.37 -13.54
C VAL A 104 17.67 -14.69 -14.98
N ASN A 105 16.79 -13.86 -15.56
CA ASN A 105 16.32 -13.98 -16.95
C ASN A 105 17.34 -13.49 -18.00
N LEU A 106 18.49 -12.96 -17.57
CA LEU A 106 19.41 -12.23 -18.46
C LEU A 106 19.84 -13.03 -19.70
N PRO A 107 20.24 -14.32 -19.60
CA PRO A 107 20.60 -15.09 -20.80
C PRO A 107 19.43 -15.25 -21.78
N ALA A 108 18.20 -15.39 -21.28
CA ALA A 108 17.02 -15.49 -22.13
C ALA A 108 16.74 -14.18 -22.87
N TYR A 109 16.94 -13.03 -22.23
CA TYR A 109 16.81 -11.75 -22.90
C TYR A 109 17.89 -11.53 -23.97
N TYR A 110 19.10 -12.02 -23.74
CA TYR A 110 20.14 -12.02 -24.77
C TYR A 110 19.80 -12.91 -25.97
N ALA A 111 19.11 -14.03 -25.76
CA ALA A 111 18.65 -14.88 -26.86
C ALA A 111 17.52 -14.24 -27.70
N ILE A 112 16.70 -13.38 -27.09
CA ILE A 112 15.56 -12.74 -27.77
C ILE A 112 15.98 -11.42 -28.43
N GLU A 113 16.62 -10.52 -27.68
CA GLU A 113 16.98 -9.17 -28.13
C GLU A 113 18.32 -8.75 -27.49
N PRO A 114 19.47 -9.20 -28.05
CA PRO A 114 20.80 -8.98 -27.48
C PRO A 114 21.13 -7.52 -27.20
N ARG A 115 20.65 -6.61 -28.06
CA ARG A 115 20.97 -5.18 -27.97
C ARG A 115 20.35 -4.53 -26.73
N TRP A 116 19.14 -4.94 -26.37
CA TRP A 116 18.38 -4.33 -25.27
C TRP A 116 18.33 -5.17 -24.01
N ALA A 117 18.88 -6.39 -24.01
CA ALA A 117 18.82 -7.35 -22.92
C ALA A 117 19.15 -6.78 -21.52
N MET A 118 20.22 -5.98 -21.38
CA MET A 118 20.59 -5.37 -20.10
C MET A 118 19.58 -4.32 -19.63
N ASN A 119 19.01 -3.55 -20.56
CA ASN A 119 18.01 -2.53 -20.22
C ASN A 119 16.72 -3.22 -19.78
N THR A 120 16.28 -4.24 -20.54
CA THR A 120 15.14 -5.08 -20.18
C THR A 120 15.33 -5.68 -18.79
N ALA A 121 16.49 -6.29 -18.52
CA ALA A 121 16.83 -6.87 -17.22
C ALA A 121 16.85 -5.85 -16.08
N ALA A 122 17.37 -4.65 -16.32
CA ALA A 122 17.43 -3.59 -15.31
C ALA A 122 16.04 -3.03 -14.95
N THR A 123 15.14 -2.97 -15.93
CA THR A 123 13.75 -2.51 -15.74
C THR A 123 12.81 -3.58 -15.20
N ASP A 124 13.18 -4.87 -15.34
CA ASP A 124 12.42 -6.00 -14.82
C ASP A 124 12.64 -6.19 -13.31
N GLY A 125 12.05 -5.26 -12.55
CA GLY A 125 12.09 -5.22 -11.09
C GLY A 125 10.70 -5.12 -10.48
N VAL A 126 10.47 -5.84 -9.38
CA VAL A 126 9.17 -5.89 -8.72
C VAL A 126 9.31 -6.04 -7.21
N ARG A 127 8.47 -5.36 -6.43
CA ARG A 127 8.32 -5.65 -4.99
C ARG A 127 7.27 -6.74 -4.80
N VAL A 128 7.65 -7.86 -4.21
CA VAL A 128 6.80 -9.05 -4.03
C VAL A 128 6.73 -9.42 -2.55
N LYS A 129 5.55 -9.86 -2.09
CA LYS A 129 5.36 -10.46 -0.76
C LYS A 129 5.81 -11.93 -0.81
N PHE A 130 6.54 -12.38 0.21
CA PHE A 130 7.02 -13.77 0.28
C PHE A 130 5.97 -14.73 0.87
N SER A 131 5.01 -14.23 1.64
CA SER A 131 3.92 -15.04 2.19
C SER A 131 3.15 -15.74 1.08
N GLY A 132 3.12 -17.08 1.08
CA GLY A 132 2.47 -17.89 0.06
C GLY A 132 3.15 -17.87 -1.32
N ASN A 133 4.38 -17.33 -1.42
CA ASN A 133 5.14 -17.28 -2.67
C ASN A 133 6.59 -17.77 -2.46
N PRO A 134 6.81 -19.09 -2.42
CA PRO A 134 8.15 -19.66 -2.23
C PRO A 134 9.09 -19.37 -3.41
N ASP A 135 8.55 -19.17 -4.62
CA ASP A 135 9.35 -18.79 -5.80
C ASP A 135 10.04 -17.44 -5.60
N ALA A 136 9.35 -16.48 -5.00
CA ALA A 136 9.89 -15.16 -4.69
C ALA A 136 11.00 -15.25 -3.63
N LEU A 137 10.83 -16.07 -2.59
CA LEU A 137 11.85 -16.26 -1.57
C LEU A 137 13.09 -16.98 -2.14
N ALA A 138 12.90 -17.99 -2.99
CA ALA A 138 13.99 -18.66 -3.71
C ALA A 138 14.74 -17.71 -4.64
N ASN A 139 14.04 -16.81 -5.32
CA ASN A 139 14.69 -15.79 -6.14
C ASN A 139 15.57 -14.85 -5.31
N TRP A 140 15.05 -14.37 -4.19
CA TRP A 140 15.76 -13.45 -3.30
C TRP A 140 16.97 -14.10 -2.62
N ALA A 141 16.80 -15.32 -2.09
CA ALA A 141 17.81 -15.99 -1.27
C ALA A 141 18.88 -16.72 -2.10
N LEU A 142 18.50 -17.28 -3.26
CA LEU A 142 19.33 -18.23 -4.02
C LEU A 142 19.64 -17.73 -5.45
N LEU A 143 18.61 -17.52 -6.29
CA LEU A 143 18.80 -17.34 -7.73
C LEU A 143 19.47 -16.01 -8.09
N ILE A 144 19.04 -14.90 -7.49
CA ILE A 144 19.62 -13.58 -7.75
C ILE A 144 21.08 -13.50 -7.26
N PRO A 145 21.42 -13.94 -6.03
CA PRO A 145 22.82 -14.00 -5.60
C PRO A 145 23.70 -14.82 -6.55
N PHE A 146 23.23 -15.96 -7.04
CA PHE A 146 23.96 -16.77 -8.02
C PHE A 146 24.12 -16.04 -9.36
N ALA A 147 23.03 -15.51 -9.92
CA ALA A 147 23.04 -14.78 -11.18
C ALA A 147 23.94 -13.53 -11.11
N ASN A 148 23.95 -12.82 -9.99
CA ASN A 148 24.85 -11.67 -9.79
C ASN A 148 26.33 -12.09 -9.80
N THR A 149 26.66 -13.25 -9.22
CA THR A 149 28.03 -13.79 -9.24
C THR A 149 28.41 -14.20 -10.65
N LEU A 150 27.53 -14.94 -11.33
CA LEU A 150 27.78 -15.48 -12.66
C LEU A 150 27.85 -14.38 -13.73
N TYR A 151 26.99 -13.36 -13.65
CA TYR A 151 26.88 -12.30 -14.65
C TYR A 151 27.56 -10.97 -14.25
N ALA A 152 28.39 -10.98 -13.20
CA ALA A 152 29.14 -9.81 -12.76
C ALA A 152 29.89 -9.08 -13.91
N PRO A 153 30.57 -9.75 -14.87
CA PRO A 153 31.21 -9.07 -16.00
C PRO A 153 30.22 -8.27 -16.86
N LEU A 154 29.02 -8.83 -17.10
CA LEU A 154 27.98 -8.18 -17.89
C LEU A 154 27.40 -6.97 -17.16
N ILE A 155 27.23 -7.07 -15.83
CA ILE A 155 26.75 -5.99 -14.98
C ILE A 155 27.75 -4.82 -14.98
N LEU A 156 29.05 -5.11 -14.80
CA LEU A 156 30.15 -4.13 -14.87
C LEU A 156 30.26 -3.43 -16.24
N ARG A 157 29.80 -4.10 -17.31
CA ARG A 157 29.75 -3.55 -18.68
C ARG A 157 28.35 -3.14 -19.13
N GLY A 158 27.41 -3.02 -18.21
CA GLY A 158 26.04 -2.60 -18.46
C GLY A 158 25.61 -1.54 -17.44
N PRO A 159 24.72 -1.85 -16.48
CA PRO A 159 24.21 -0.91 -15.49
C PRO A 159 25.30 -0.16 -14.71
N ASP A 160 26.43 -0.83 -14.42
CA ASP A 160 27.51 -0.24 -13.60
C ASP A 160 28.64 0.34 -14.46
N ALA A 161 28.45 0.42 -15.78
CA ALA A 161 29.45 0.96 -16.70
C ALA A 161 29.77 2.43 -16.37
N GLY A 162 30.99 2.67 -15.88
CA GLY A 162 31.43 4.01 -15.47
C GLY A 162 30.87 4.50 -14.14
N ALA A 163 30.20 3.63 -13.37
CA ALA A 163 29.72 3.94 -12.02
C ALA A 163 30.86 3.94 -10.97
N HIS A 164 31.93 3.18 -11.21
CA HIS A 164 33.05 3.04 -10.30
C HIS A 164 34.24 3.93 -10.67
N VAL A 165 34.88 4.49 -9.65
CA VAL A 165 36.22 5.09 -9.77
C VAL A 165 37.26 3.99 -10.12
N PRO A 166 38.42 4.33 -10.72
CA PRO A 166 39.36 3.34 -11.25
C PRO A 166 39.76 2.23 -10.26
N ALA A 167 40.15 2.58 -9.03
CA ALA A 167 40.53 1.59 -8.01
C ALA A 167 39.39 0.63 -7.65
N ALA A 168 38.15 1.14 -7.51
CA ALA A 168 36.98 0.32 -7.22
C ALA A 168 36.59 -0.56 -8.41
N ARG A 169 36.74 -0.07 -9.64
CA ARG A 169 36.54 -0.84 -10.87
C ARG A 169 37.55 -1.99 -10.95
N ASP A 170 38.82 -1.71 -10.70
CA ASP A 170 39.89 -2.71 -10.80
C ASP A 170 39.73 -3.79 -9.72
N ALA A 171 39.33 -3.40 -8.50
CA ALA A 171 38.95 -4.34 -7.44
C ALA A 171 37.74 -5.21 -7.81
N ALA A 172 36.72 -4.63 -8.48
CA ALA A 172 35.55 -5.39 -8.92
C ALA A 172 35.91 -6.44 -10.00
N TRP A 173 36.80 -6.10 -10.93
CA TRP A 173 37.30 -7.06 -11.92
C TRP A 173 38.20 -8.13 -11.29
N ALA A 174 39.03 -7.78 -10.31
CA ALA A 174 39.80 -8.77 -9.56
C ALA A 174 38.87 -9.75 -8.79
N ALA A 175 37.77 -9.25 -8.24
CA ALA A 175 36.77 -10.10 -7.58
C ALA A 175 36.07 -11.06 -8.57
N VAL A 176 35.79 -10.60 -9.80
CA VAL A 176 35.29 -11.47 -10.89
C VAL A 176 36.25 -12.61 -11.16
N ASP A 177 37.55 -12.32 -11.28
CA ASP A 177 38.57 -13.33 -11.55
C ASP A 177 38.62 -14.39 -10.43
N VAL A 178 38.66 -13.93 -9.17
CA VAL A 178 38.63 -14.82 -7.99
C VAL A 178 37.38 -15.70 -7.99
N SER A 179 36.20 -15.11 -8.24
CA SER A 179 34.94 -15.87 -8.27
C SER A 179 34.90 -16.87 -9.43
N TYR A 180 35.32 -16.49 -10.63
CA TYR A 180 35.30 -17.39 -11.78
C TYR A 180 36.26 -18.57 -11.59
N THR A 181 37.45 -18.35 -11.04
CA THR A 181 38.37 -19.43 -10.66
C THR A 181 37.73 -20.35 -9.61
N ALA A 182 37.15 -19.80 -8.54
CA ALA A 182 36.50 -20.59 -7.49
C ALA A 182 35.31 -21.42 -8.02
N LEU A 183 34.62 -20.93 -9.05
CA LEU A 183 33.51 -21.63 -9.71
C LEU A 183 33.96 -22.63 -10.78
N GLY A 184 35.24 -22.67 -11.15
CA GLY A 184 35.75 -23.51 -12.24
C GLY A 184 35.49 -22.98 -13.64
N LEU A 185 35.20 -21.69 -13.79
CA LEU A 185 34.90 -21.04 -15.06
C LEU A 185 36.20 -20.60 -15.76
N THR A 186 37.12 -21.55 -15.95
CA THR A 186 38.48 -21.33 -16.43
C THR A 186 38.71 -21.80 -17.87
N SER A 187 37.65 -22.17 -18.59
CA SER A 187 37.79 -22.58 -19.99
C SER A 187 38.37 -21.45 -20.85
N GLU A 188 39.14 -21.81 -21.87
CA GLU A 188 39.78 -20.86 -22.77
C GLU A 188 38.75 -19.89 -23.40
N HIS A 189 37.56 -20.39 -23.75
CA HIS A 189 36.48 -19.60 -24.32
C HIS A 189 35.96 -18.53 -23.35
N VAL A 190 35.78 -18.89 -22.06
CA VAL A 190 35.37 -17.93 -21.03
C VAL A 190 36.49 -16.90 -20.79
N HIS A 191 37.75 -17.36 -20.70
CA HIS A 191 38.90 -16.48 -20.50
C HIS A 191 39.09 -15.47 -21.64
N SER A 192 38.93 -15.92 -22.90
CA SER A 192 39.01 -15.08 -24.09
C SER A 192 37.93 -13.99 -24.10
N ALA A 193 36.67 -14.37 -23.83
CA ALA A 193 35.56 -13.42 -23.75
C ALA A 193 35.75 -12.39 -22.62
N LEU A 194 36.19 -12.83 -21.43
CA LEU A 194 36.46 -11.94 -20.30
C LEU A 194 37.60 -10.96 -20.58
N THR A 195 38.67 -11.42 -21.22
CA THR A 195 39.86 -10.61 -21.51
C THR A 195 39.48 -9.37 -22.31
N ARG A 196 38.65 -9.53 -23.35
CA ARG A 196 38.15 -8.40 -24.17
C ARG A 196 37.25 -7.44 -23.39
N MET A 197 36.62 -7.92 -22.31
CA MET A 197 35.78 -7.10 -21.42
C MET A 197 36.57 -6.40 -20.32
N ARG A 198 37.85 -6.67 -20.08
CA ARG A 198 38.61 -6.05 -18.97
C ARG A 198 38.97 -4.58 -19.24
N PRO A 199 39.16 -3.75 -18.20
CA PRO A 199 39.71 -2.41 -18.35
C PRO A 199 41.09 -2.47 -19.03
N GLY A 200 41.35 -1.58 -19.99
CA GLY A 200 42.62 -1.54 -20.72
C GLY A 200 42.68 -2.41 -21.99
N ASN A 201 41.78 -3.39 -22.15
CA ASN A 201 41.80 -4.33 -23.28
C ASN A 201 40.88 -3.92 -24.44
N GLY A 202 40.81 -2.61 -24.74
CA GLY A 202 40.12 -2.10 -25.93
C GLY A 202 38.59 -2.09 -25.88
N TRP A 203 37.92 -2.54 -24.80
CA TRP A 203 36.45 -2.57 -24.69
C TRP A 203 35.75 -1.27 -25.15
N SER A 204 36.25 -0.11 -24.72
CA SER A 204 35.67 1.20 -25.02
C SER A 204 35.84 1.64 -26.48
N GLN A 205 36.74 0.99 -27.23
CA GLN A 205 36.98 1.26 -28.64
C GLN A 205 36.11 0.38 -29.56
N LEU A 206 35.46 -0.65 -29.00
CA LEU A 206 34.59 -1.54 -29.76
C LEU A 206 33.29 -0.82 -30.16
N PRO A 207 32.82 -0.97 -31.42
CA PRO A 207 31.48 -0.59 -31.82
C PRO A 207 30.41 -1.29 -30.98
N THR A 208 29.22 -0.69 -30.85
CA THR A 208 28.11 -1.26 -30.07
C THR A 208 27.74 -2.69 -30.49
N ALA A 209 27.81 -3.00 -31.78
CA ALA A 209 27.57 -4.35 -32.30
C ALA A 209 28.59 -5.36 -31.78
N GLU A 210 29.88 -5.00 -31.78
CA GLU A 210 30.96 -5.85 -31.27
C GLU A 210 30.92 -6.00 -29.74
N GLN A 211 30.58 -4.94 -29.02
CA GLN A 211 30.33 -5.04 -27.57
C GLN A 211 29.19 -6.01 -27.27
N THR A 212 28.12 -5.96 -28.07
CA THR A 212 26.97 -6.88 -27.93
C THR A 212 27.39 -8.32 -28.26
N ALA A 213 28.11 -8.53 -29.36
CA ALA A 213 28.64 -9.84 -29.74
C ALA A 213 29.58 -10.42 -28.68
N THR A 214 30.43 -9.60 -28.05
CA THR A 214 31.32 -10.05 -26.96
C THR A 214 30.54 -10.51 -25.73
N LYS A 215 29.44 -9.82 -25.38
CA LYS A 215 28.55 -10.24 -24.27
C LYS A 215 27.83 -11.55 -24.58
N VAL A 216 27.36 -11.72 -25.81
CA VAL A 216 26.76 -12.97 -26.29
C VAL A 216 27.79 -14.11 -26.24
N ALA A 217 29.02 -13.88 -26.72
CA ALA A 217 30.08 -14.87 -26.68
C ALA A 217 30.44 -15.33 -25.25
N LEU A 218 30.43 -14.42 -24.27
CA LEU A 218 30.59 -14.81 -22.86
C LEU A 218 29.46 -15.71 -22.39
N LEU A 219 28.20 -15.37 -22.70
CA LEU A 219 27.04 -16.20 -22.31
C LEU A 219 27.06 -17.57 -22.97
N ASP A 220 27.45 -17.65 -24.25
CA ASP A 220 27.60 -18.91 -24.96
C ASP A 220 28.72 -19.77 -24.36
N ALA A 221 29.86 -19.15 -24.01
CA ALA A 221 30.95 -19.84 -23.34
C ALA A 221 30.53 -20.35 -21.95
N LEU A 222 29.81 -19.54 -21.17
CA LEU A 222 29.26 -19.93 -19.86
C LEU A 222 28.25 -21.07 -20.00
N ARG A 223 27.38 -21.04 -21.01
CA ARG A 223 26.40 -22.10 -21.27
C ARG A 223 27.03 -23.49 -21.41
N GLN A 224 28.24 -23.57 -21.96
CA GLN A 224 28.93 -24.85 -22.16
C GLN A 224 29.58 -25.41 -20.89
N VAL A 225 29.90 -24.55 -19.91
CA VAL A 225 30.67 -24.94 -18.72
C VAL A 225 29.87 -24.90 -17.42
N VAL A 226 28.82 -24.08 -17.34
CA VAL A 226 28.00 -23.96 -16.14
C VAL A 226 27.13 -25.21 -15.99
N GLY A 227 27.42 -26.01 -14.97
CA GLY A 227 26.69 -27.24 -14.68
C GLY A 227 26.54 -27.48 -13.18
N ARG A 228 26.21 -28.73 -12.82
CA ARG A 228 26.02 -29.14 -11.41
C ARG A 228 27.27 -28.88 -10.55
N GLN A 229 28.46 -29.13 -11.10
CA GLN A 229 29.71 -28.89 -10.39
C GLN A 229 29.93 -27.40 -10.07
N THR A 230 29.62 -26.50 -11.02
CA THR A 230 29.67 -25.05 -10.80
C THR A 230 28.73 -24.62 -9.68
N VAL A 231 27.52 -25.19 -9.65
CA VAL A 231 26.52 -24.93 -8.61
C VAL A 231 27.01 -25.39 -7.23
N SER A 232 27.55 -26.59 -7.11
CA SER A 232 28.08 -27.07 -5.83
C SER A 232 29.31 -26.28 -5.36
N ARG A 233 30.19 -25.85 -6.29
CA ARG A 233 31.30 -24.94 -5.97
C ARG A 233 30.77 -23.58 -5.48
N TRP A 234 29.73 -23.04 -6.11
CA TRP A 234 29.11 -21.79 -5.66
C TRP A 234 28.49 -21.93 -4.27
N ARG A 235 27.82 -23.05 -3.98
CA ARG A 235 27.30 -23.35 -2.65
C ARG A 235 28.40 -23.28 -1.59
N ALA A 236 29.54 -23.94 -1.86
CA ALA A 236 30.70 -23.87 -0.96
C ALA A 236 31.15 -22.42 -0.74
N GLU A 237 31.32 -21.63 -1.81
CA GLU A 237 31.72 -20.22 -1.70
C GLU A 237 30.73 -19.35 -0.91
N VAL A 238 29.43 -19.63 -0.99
CA VAL A 238 28.40 -18.89 -0.25
C VAL A 238 28.32 -19.32 1.22
N LEU A 239 28.57 -20.59 1.54
CA LEU A 239 28.57 -21.13 2.90
C LEU A 239 29.85 -20.80 3.67
N ARG A 240 31.00 -20.68 2.99
CA ARG A 240 32.30 -20.37 3.61
C ARG A 240 32.28 -19.12 4.49
N PRO A 241 31.77 -17.95 4.06
CA PRO A 241 31.66 -16.76 4.92
C PRO A 241 30.79 -16.98 6.16
N LEU A 242 29.72 -17.78 6.05
CA LEU A 242 28.82 -18.09 7.16
C LEU A 242 29.55 -18.91 8.23
N VAL A 243 30.25 -19.97 7.82
CA VAL A 243 31.01 -20.84 8.73
C VAL A 243 32.22 -20.13 9.32
N ARG A 244 32.98 -19.38 8.52
CA ARG A 244 34.10 -18.56 9.03
C ARG A 244 33.63 -17.57 10.09
N ARG A 245 32.47 -16.95 9.89
CA ARG A 245 31.92 -16.03 10.87
C ARG A 245 31.45 -16.74 12.14
N TYR A 246 30.89 -17.94 12.03
CA TYR A 246 30.57 -18.77 13.19
C TYR A 246 31.82 -18.96 14.05
N TYR A 247 32.90 -19.49 13.48
CA TYR A 247 34.13 -19.74 14.24
C TYR A 247 34.86 -18.48 14.70
N ALA A 248 34.76 -17.37 13.96
CA ALA A 248 35.26 -16.08 14.43
C ALA A 248 34.48 -15.52 15.64
N LYS A 249 33.29 -16.06 15.94
CA LYS A 249 32.48 -15.71 17.12
C LYS A 249 32.50 -16.79 18.20
N ALA A 250 32.85 -18.02 17.87
CA ALA A 250 32.88 -19.18 18.76
C ALA A 250 34.12 -19.23 19.67
N ASN A 251 34.55 -18.09 20.24
CA ASN A 251 35.81 -17.97 20.98
C ASN A 251 35.95 -18.99 22.13
N LYS A 252 35.35 -18.70 23.30
CA LYS A 252 35.34 -19.61 24.46
C LYS A 252 34.05 -20.43 24.54
N ASP A 253 32.97 -19.89 24.00
CA ASP A 253 31.62 -20.45 24.04
C ASP A 253 31.00 -20.46 22.63
N ALA A 254 30.00 -21.32 22.41
CA ALA A 254 29.24 -21.34 21.17
C ALA A 254 28.51 -20.00 20.95
N PRO A 255 28.51 -19.44 19.72
CA PRO A 255 27.90 -18.15 19.44
C PRO A 255 26.40 -18.27 19.17
N THR A 256 25.67 -17.19 19.45
CA THR A 256 24.23 -17.11 19.17
C THR A 256 23.93 -16.87 17.68
N ALA A 257 22.74 -17.26 17.20
CA ALA A 257 22.32 -17.04 15.81
C ALA A 257 22.45 -15.57 15.42
N ARG A 258 22.09 -14.67 16.34
CA ARG A 258 22.10 -13.22 16.14
C ARG A 258 23.51 -12.64 16.01
N ALA A 259 24.52 -13.23 16.65
CA ALA A 259 25.91 -12.80 16.53
C ALA A 259 26.48 -13.12 15.13
N VAL A 260 26.03 -14.22 14.55
CA VAL A 260 26.53 -14.77 13.28
C VAL A 260 25.72 -14.27 12.08
N LEU A 261 24.39 -14.33 12.10
CA LEU A 261 23.50 -14.04 10.96
C LEU A 261 23.36 -12.54 10.65
N THR A 262 24.37 -11.96 10.00
CA THR A 262 24.29 -10.61 9.42
C THR A 262 23.44 -10.57 8.17
N LYS A 263 22.96 -9.37 7.77
CA LYS A 263 22.17 -9.18 6.53
C LYS A 263 22.78 -9.80 5.28
N ALA A 264 24.11 -9.81 5.17
CA ALA A 264 24.81 -10.38 4.01
C ALA A 264 24.79 -11.93 4.00
N LEU A 265 24.68 -12.57 5.17
CA LEU A 265 24.71 -14.02 5.33
C LEU A 265 23.32 -14.66 5.45
N GLN A 266 22.31 -13.82 5.72
CA GLN A 266 20.91 -14.21 5.81
C GLN A 266 20.40 -14.94 4.55
N PRO A 267 20.67 -14.48 3.31
CA PRO A 267 20.28 -15.22 2.10
C PRO A 267 20.83 -16.66 2.07
N ALA A 268 22.09 -16.86 2.43
CA ALA A 268 22.72 -18.18 2.47
C ALA A 268 22.04 -19.11 3.49
N ALA A 269 21.78 -18.60 4.69
CA ALA A 269 21.07 -19.33 5.74
C ALA A 269 19.63 -19.68 5.32
N ALA A 270 18.93 -18.74 4.67
CA ALA A 270 17.59 -18.95 4.14
C ALA A 270 17.56 -20.02 3.05
N ALA A 271 18.53 -19.99 2.13
CA ALA A 271 18.57 -20.85 0.96
C ALA A 271 18.93 -22.31 1.28
N TYR A 272 19.95 -22.52 2.13
CA TYR A 272 20.50 -23.84 2.35
C TYR A 272 20.03 -24.51 3.64
N PHE A 273 19.58 -23.73 4.63
CA PHE A 273 19.13 -24.23 5.92
C PHE A 273 17.67 -23.87 6.22
N GLY A 274 16.92 -23.31 5.26
CA GLY A 274 15.54 -22.86 5.49
C GLY A 274 15.45 -21.79 6.58
N GLY A 275 16.53 -21.03 6.80
CA GLY A 275 16.66 -20.07 7.89
C GLY A 275 16.75 -20.69 9.29
N ASN A 276 16.75 -22.03 9.39
CA ASN A 276 16.81 -22.77 10.65
C ASN A 276 18.26 -22.78 11.18
N TRP A 277 18.48 -22.07 12.27
CA TRP A 277 19.79 -22.01 12.93
C TRP A 277 20.26 -23.39 13.45
N LEU A 278 19.35 -24.21 13.97
CA LEU A 278 19.69 -25.55 14.46
C LEU A 278 20.11 -26.47 13.33
N ALA A 279 19.53 -26.32 12.14
CA ALA A 279 19.96 -27.09 10.96
C ALA A 279 21.38 -26.74 10.52
N LEU A 280 21.83 -25.49 10.71
CA LEU A 280 23.23 -25.12 10.50
C LEU A 280 24.13 -25.73 11.57
N LEU A 281 23.76 -25.68 12.86
CA LEU A 281 24.57 -26.26 13.93
C LEU A 281 24.72 -27.79 13.79
N ASP A 282 23.63 -28.47 13.43
CA ASP A 282 23.60 -29.89 13.08
C ASP A 282 24.56 -30.19 11.92
N TYR A 283 24.52 -29.40 10.86
CA TYR A 283 25.47 -29.51 9.75
C TYR A 283 26.93 -29.30 10.18
N LEU A 284 27.20 -28.36 11.09
CA LEU A 284 28.56 -28.13 11.58
C LEU A 284 29.01 -29.19 12.60
N GLY A 285 28.09 -29.97 13.18
CA GLY A 285 28.37 -30.84 14.31
C GLY A 285 28.70 -30.07 15.58
N GLU A 286 28.10 -28.89 15.77
CA GLU A 286 28.36 -27.98 16.89
C GLU A 286 27.15 -27.89 17.85
N ALA A 287 27.42 -27.56 19.11
CA ALA A 287 26.39 -27.43 20.14
C ALA A 287 25.70 -26.05 20.11
N VAL A 288 24.48 -26.00 20.65
CA VAL A 288 23.72 -24.77 20.85
C VAL A 288 24.36 -23.94 21.98
N ALA A 289 24.42 -22.62 21.82
CA ALA A 289 24.93 -21.70 22.83
C ALA A 289 24.11 -21.73 24.12
N ALA A 290 24.78 -21.61 25.27
CA ALA A 290 24.10 -21.48 26.56
C ALA A 290 23.28 -20.17 26.58
N GLY A 291 21.95 -20.28 26.66
CA GLY A 291 21.03 -19.14 26.61
C GLY A 291 20.58 -18.74 25.20
N GLU A 292 20.83 -19.55 24.17
CA GLU A 292 20.20 -19.37 22.87
C GLU A 292 18.68 -19.58 22.98
N GLU A 293 17.90 -18.57 22.59
CA GLU A 293 16.45 -18.68 22.49
C GLU A 293 16.01 -18.55 21.03
N ILE A 294 15.56 -19.66 20.44
CA ILE A 294 15.01 -19.67 19.09
C ILE A 294 13.49 -19.58 19.21
N THR A 295 12.99 -18.38 19.02
CA THR A 295 11.54 -18.14 18.98
C THR A 295 10.95 -18.83 17.76
N THR A 296 10.21 -19.93 17.92
CA THR A 296 9.54 -20.65 16.82
C THR A 296 8.13 -20.13 16.52
N ALA A 297 7.55 -19.37 17.44
CA ALA A 297 6.26 -18.69 17.28
C ALA A 297 6.35 -17.28 17.83
N LEU A 298 5.79 -16.30 17.12
CA LEU A 298 5.62 -14.97 17.70
C LEU A 298 4.64 -15.06 18.88
N PRO A 299 4.86 -14.28 19.95
CA PRO A 299 3.88 -14.13 21.01
C PRO A 299 2.53 -13.71 20.42
N GLU A 300 1.45 -14.32 20.92
CA GLU A 300 0.10 -13.92 20.51
C GLU A 300 -0.12 -12.43 20.82
N PRO A 301 -0.59 -11.63 19.84
CA PRO A 301 -0.94 -10.24 20.06
C PRO A 301 -2.00 -10.09 21.18
N ARG A 302 -1.57 -9.62 22.35
CA ARG A 302 -2.46 -9.27 23.46
C ARG A 302 -2.89 -7.82 23.31
N LEU A 303 -4.20 -7.59 23.31
CA LEU A 303 -4.78 -6.25 23.18
C LEU A 303 -5.40 -5.80 24.49
N TYR A 304 -5.06 -4.59 24.92
CA TYR A 304 -5.50 -3.98 26.17
C TYR A 304 -6.49 -2.83 25.91
N VAL A 305 -7.55 -3.13 25.14
CA VAL A 305 -8.53 -2.12 24.66
C VAL A 305 -9.87 -2.16 25.41
N GLN A 306 -10.29 -3.34 25.83
CA GLN A 306 -11.61 -3.59 26.43
C GLN A 306 -11.58 -3.65 27.96
N ALA A 307 -10.54 -3.12 28.57
CA ALA A 307 -10.35 -3.35 29.99
C ALA A 307 -11.52 -2.77 30.82
N SER A 308 -12.21 -1.72 30.34
CA SER A 308 -13.46 -1.17 30.91
C SER A 308 -14.63 -2.16 31.00
N ALA A 309 -14.85 -3.02 29.98
CA ALA A 309 -15.92 -4.03 30.01
C ALA A 309 -15.56 -5.20 30.95
N LYS A 310 -14.27 -5.46 31.13
CA LYS A 310 -13.76 -6.42 32.12
C LYS A 310 -13.63 -5.82 33.52
N VAL A 311 -13.77 -4.51 33.72
CA VAL A 311 -13.73 -3.90 35.06
C VAL A 311 -14.89 -4.44 35.88
N GLU A 312 -16.11 -4.46 35.36
CA GLU A 312 -17.28 -4.96 36.09
C GLU A 312 -17.17 -6.46 36.38
N GLN A 313 -16.72 -7.24 35.40
CA GLN A 313 -16.50 -8.68 35.58
C GLN A 313 -15.36 -8.97 36.58
N ALA A 314 -14.22 -8.27 36.48
CA ALA A 314 -13.09 -8.45 37.38
C ALA A 314 -13.38 -7.92 38.79
N ALA A 315 -14.14 -6.82 38.90
CA ALA A 315 -14.67 -6.30 40.15
C ALA A 315 -15.60 -7.33 40.82
N ALA A 316 -16.49 -7.96 40.04
CA ALA A 316 -17.35 -9.03 40.52
C ALA A 316 -16.56 -10.29 40.93
N GLU A 317 -15.58 -10.72 40.12
CA GLU A 317 -14.73 -11.90 40.39
C GLU A 317 -13.80 -11.70 41.60
N LYS A 318 -13.33 -10.47 41.85
CA LYS A 318 -12.43 -10.13 42.95
C LYS A 318 -13.13 -9.48 44.15
N ASN A 319 -14.45 -9.31 44.07
CA ASN A 319 -15.28 -8.63 45.07
C ASN A 319 -14.74 -7.23 45.46
N LEU A 320 -14.27 -6.49 44.45
CA LEU A 320 -13.75 -5.12 44.59
C LEU A 320 -14.78 -4.11 44.05
N PRO A 321 -14.80 -2.86 44.56
CA PRO A 321 -15.60 -1.81 43.94
C PRO A 321 -15.18 -1.58 42.49
N VAL A 322 -16.16 -1.48 41.58
CA VAL A 322 -15.94 -1.20 40.15
C VAL A 322 -15.08 0.06 39.97
N GLU A 323 -15.28 1.07 40.81
CA GLU A 323 -14.52 2.33 40.79
C GLU A 323 -13.03 2.16 41.13
N GLU A 324 -12.67 1.24 42.03
CA GLU A 324 -11.28 0.98 42.39
C GLU A 324 -10.55 0.22 41.27
N VAL A 325 -11.20 -0.78 40.70
CA VAL A 325 -10.67 -1.52 39.54
C VAL A 325 -10.55 -0.58 38.33
N ALA A 326 -11.51 0.34 38.15
CA ALA A 326 -11.44 1.37 37.12
C ALA A 326 -10.28 2.35 37.34
N LYS A 327 -10.01 2.78 38.58
CA LYS A 327 -8.87 3.66 38.91
C LYS A 327 -7.51 2.98 38.69
N ILE A 328 -7.38 1.71 39.06
CA ILE A 328 -6.17 0.92 38.79
C ILE A 328 -5.93 0.80 37.28
N LEU A 329 -7.00 0.58 36.53
CA LEU A 329 -6.92 0.46 35.08
C LEU A 329 -6.65 1.80 34.40
N ALA A 330 -7.29 2.88 34.85
CA ALA A 330 -7.04 4.26 34.44
C ALA A 330 -5.57 4.63 34.61
N SER A 331 -4.99 4.31 35.77
CA SER A 331 -3.55 4.47 36.05
C SER A 331 -2.67 3.67 35.07
N TYR A 332 -3.04 2.41 34.78
CA TYR A 332 -2.29 1.57 33.83
C TYR A 332 -2.37 2.06 32.37
N LEU A 333 -3.54 2.56 31.96
CA LEU A 333 -3.77 3.11 30.62
C LEU A 333 -3.29 4.56 30.48
N GLY A 334 -2.87 5.20 31.58
CA GLY A 334 -2.43 6.60 31.58
C GLY A 334 -3.55 7.60 31.33
N THR A 335 -4.81 7.26 31.66
CA THR A 335 -5.99 8.10 31.40
C THR A 335 -6.91 8.15 32.62
N ASP A 336 -7.43 9.32 32.99
CA ASP A 336 -8.41 9.46 34.09
C ASP A 336 -9.83 8.95 33.73
N GLU A 337 -10.07 8.61 32.46
CA GLU A 337 -11.37 8.15 31.98
C GLU A 337 -11.54 6.62 32.07
N ILE A 338 -12.72 6.20 32.54
CA ILE A 338 -13.09 4.78 32.69
C ILE A 338 -13.33 4.08 31.33
N ARG A 339 -13.67 4.83 30.27
CA ARG A 339 -13.99 4.28 28.94
C ARG A 339 -12.79 4.38 28.01
N SER A 340 -12.51 3.29 27.28
CA SER A 340 -11.39 3.29 26.32
C SER A 340 -11.67 4.22 25.11
N PRO A 341 -10.61 4.78 24.48
CA PRO A 341 -10.75 5.63 23.29
C PRO A 341 -11.50 4.97 22.13
N ILE A 342 -11.39 3.64 22.00
CA ILE A 342 -12.08 2.85 20.98
C ILE A 342 -13.58 2.78 21.28
N GLN A 343 -13.98 2.53 22.53
CA GLN A 343 -15.39 2.45 22.89
C GLN A 343 -16.12 3.78 22.61
N ARG A 344 -15.49 4.91 22.95
CA ARG A 344 -16.05 6.25 22.66
C ARG A 344 -16.30 6.45 21.17
N ARG A 345 -15.36 6.01 20.32
CA ARG A 345 -15.51 6.09 18.86
C ARG A 345 -16.62 5.16 18.36
N LEU A 346 -16.68 3.92 18.83
CA LEU A 346 -17.75 2.97 18.48
C LEU A 346 -19.14 3.54 18.79
N ASP A 347 -19.33 4.18 19.95
CA ASP A 347 -20.59 4.81 20.32
C ASP A 347 -20.98 5.95 19.36
N VAL A 348 -20.00 6.73 18.89
CA VAL A 348 -20.23 7.77 17.87
C VAL A 348 -20.55 7.16 16.51
N LEU A 349 -19.84 6.11 16.08
CA LEU A 349 -20.11 5.41 14.82
C LEU A 349 -21.52 4.81 14.79
N ARG A 350 -22.02 4.26 15.91
CA ARG A 350 -23.41 3.77 16.01
C ARG A 350 -24.44 4.89 15.87
N ARG A 351 -24.25 6.01 16.58
CA ARG A 351 -25.13 7.18 16.46
C ARG A 351 -25.09 7.79 15.07
N TYR A 352 -23.91 7.83 14.46
CA TYR A 352 -23.73 8.24 13.08
C TYR A 352 -24.51 7.34 12.13
N TRP A 353 -24.38 6.01 12.27
CA TRP A 353 -25.11 5.03 11.45
C TRP A 353 -26.63 5.17 11.58
N ALA A 354 -27.14 5.40 12.79
CA ALA A 354 -28.57 5.62 13.01
C ALA A 354 -29.07 6.91 12.32
N ALA A 355 -28.30 8.00 12.40
CA ALA A 355 -28.60 9.24 11.69
C ALA A 355 -28.53 9.04 10.17
N PHE A 356 -27.51 8.33 9.69
CA PHE A 356 -27.33 7.95 8.29
C PHE A 356 -28.53 7.16 7.74
N ASP A 357 -28.98 6.13 8.44
CA ASP A 357 -30.16 5.35 8.04
C ASP A 357 -31.42 6.22 7.98
N THR A 358 -31.62 7.08 8.98
CA THR A 358 -32.76 7.99 9.06
C THR A 358 -32.79 8.97 7.89
N ILE A 359 -31.63 9.55 7.54
CA ILE A 359 -31.52 10.52 6.44
C ILE A 359 -31.86 9.85 5.10
N HIS A 360 -31.32 8.67 4.83
CA HIS A 360 -31.60 7.95 3.58
C HIS A 360 -33.04 7.42 3.52
N ALA A 361 -33.60 6.94 4.64
CA ALA A 361 -34.95 6.38 4.67
C ALA A 361 -36.06 7.43 4.47
N ARG A 362 -35.84 8.69 4.88
CA ARG A 362 -36.84 9.77 4.73
C ARG A 362 -36.82 10.44 3.36
N GLN A 363 -35.82 10.15 2.53
CA GLN A 363 -35.63 10.82 1.25
C GLN A 363 -36.82 10.53 0.33
N VAL A 364 -37.40 11.53 -0.34
CA VAL A 364 -38.50 11.36 -1.32
C VAL A 364 -38.26 12.20 -2.56
N SER A 365 -38.92 11.86 -3.66
CA SER A 365 -38.84 12.63 -4.91
C SER A 365 -39.16 14.11 -4.66
N GLY A 366 -38.40 14.99 -5.31
CA GLY A 366 -38.52 16.45 -5.13
C GLY A 366 -37.80 17.04 -3.91
N MET A 367 -37.27 16.24 -2.99
CA MET A 367 -36.30 16.75 -2.00
C MET A 367 -34.97 17.13 -2.67
N PRO A 368 -34.15 18.01 -2.05
CA PRO A 368 -32.77 18.21 -2.48
C PRO A 368 -31.99 16.90 -2.49
N ALA A 369 -30.99 16.78 -3.36
CA ALA A 369 -30.14 15.60 -3.41
C ALA A 369 -29.59 15.26 -2.01
N PRO A 370 -29.66 13.99 -1.58
CA PRO A 370 -29.11 13.59 -0.30
C PRO A 370 -27.61 13.92 -0.29
N PRO A 371 -27.11 14.53 0.80
CA PRO A 371 -25.71 14.93 0.87
C PRO A 371 -24.82 13.69 0.87
N ASP A 372 -23.59 13.84 0.38
CA ASP A 372 -22.60 12.79 0.51
C ASP A 372 -22.18 12.65 1.98
N LEU A 373 -22.61 11.56 2.61
CA LEU A 373 -22.31 11.20 3.99
C LEU A 373 -21.04 10.33 4.10
N ALA A 374 -20.35 10.04 3.00
CA ALA A 374 -19.05 9.37 3.00
C ALA A 374 -18.02 10.16 2.17
N PRO A 375 -17.85 11.48 2.45
CA PRO A 375 -17.01 12.32 1.62
C PRO A 375 -15.54 11.89 1.70
N GLY A 376 -14.86 11.97 0.56
CA GLY A 376 -13.43 11.75 0.46
C GLY A 376 -12.59 12.84 1.15
N ARG A 377 -11.26 12.71 1.02
CA ARG A 377 -10.31 13.72 1.51
C ARG A 377 -10.21 14.84 0.47
N GLY A 378 -11.00 15.89 0.64
CA GLY A 378 -10.99 17.03 -0.26
C GLY A 378 -12.02 18.09 0.11
N PHE A 379 -11.88 19.26 -0.51
CA PHE A 379 -12.89 20.32 -0.43
C PHE A 379 -13.86 20.18 -1.60
N GLY A 380 -15.16 20.37 -1.31
CA GLY A 380 -16.16 20.56 -2.35
C GLY A 380 -15.89 21.86 -3.10
N ILE A 381 -16.12 21.86 -4.41
CA ILE A 381 -16.01 23.05 -5.27
C ILE A 381 -17.44 23.55 -5.53
N GLY A 382 -17.68 24.84 -5.33
CA GLY A 382 -19.00 25.45 -5.54
C GLY A 382 -19.14 26.16 -6.87
N GLU A 383 -20.36 26.52 -7.25
CA GLU A 383 -20.61 27.38 -8.42
C GLU A 383 -20.32 28.85 -8.12
N ASP A 384 -20.60 29.31 -6.91
CA ASP A 384 -20.42 30.72 -6.50
C ASP A 384 -19.17 30.95 -5.66
N VAL A 385 -18.64 29.90 -5.03
CA VAL A 385 -17.48 29.99 -4.13
C VAL A 385 -16.43 28.93 -4.45
N PRO A 386 -15.13 29.25 -4.23
CA PRO A 386 -14.05 28.30 -4.50
C PRO A 386 -14.17 26.99 -3.71
N PHE A 387 -14.53 27.09 -2.42
CA PHE A 387 -14.69 25.95 -1.52
C PHE A 387 -16.03 25.99 -0.81
N THR A 388 -16.80 24.91 -0.90
CA THR A 388 -18.09 24.80 -0.21
C THR A 388 -17.95 24.22 1.18
N ARG A 389 -18.86 24.64 2.07
CA ARG A 389 -19.03 23.97 3.36
C ARG A 389 -19.60 22.57 3.10
N PRO A 390 -19.10 21.51 3.77
CA PRO A 390 -19.62 20.17 3.55
C PRO A 390 -21.12 20.06 3.89
N ASP A 391 -21.90 19.45 2.99
CA ASP A 391 -23.36 19.40 3.12
C ASP A 391 -23.84 18.50 4.26
N PHE A 392 -23.03 17.51 4.66
CA PHE A 392 -23.33 16.66 5.81
C PHE A 392 -23.53 17.46 7.10
N GLU A 393 -22.88 18.63 7.23
CA GLU A 393 -23.03 19.49 8.41
C GLU A 393 -24.43 20.08 8.56
N ARG A 394 -25.24 20.06 7.49
CA ARG A 394 -26.62 20.57 7.50
C ARG A 394 -27.63 19.53 7.94
N VAL A 395 -27.31 18.24 7.78
CA VAL A 395 -28.28 17.14 7.99
C VAL A 395 -27.95 16.27 9.19
N LEU A 396 -26.68 16.22 9.61
CA LEU A 396 -26.27 15.41 10.74
C LEU A 396 -26.53 16.13 12.08
N PRO A 397 -26.87 15.39 13.15
CA PRO A 397 -27.03 15.97 14.48
C PRO A 397 -25.75 16.68 14.94
N SER A 398 -25.89 17.89 15.48
CA SER A 398 -24.76 18.71 15.95
C SER A 398 -23.89 18.00 17.00
N ALA A 399 -24.52 17.22 17.89
CA ALA A 399 -23.80 16.43 18.89
C ALA A 399 -22.86 15.39 18.25
N VAL A 400 -23.30 14.70 17.20
CA VAL A 400 -22.46 13.73 16.48
C VAL A 400 -21.28 14.44 15.82
N LEU A 401 -21.51 15.62 15.23
CA LEU A 401 -20.45 16.40 14.60
C LEU A 401 -19.40 16.91 15.62
N VAL A 402 -19.84 17.38 16.78
CA VAL A 402 -18.94 17.78 17.89
C VAL A 402 -18.08 16.60 18.34
N ASP A 403 -18.70 15.43 18.52
CA ASP A 403 -17.98 14.23 18.93
C ASP A 403 -16.98 13.76 17.86
N ILE A 404 -17.32 13.89 16.57
CA ILE A 404 -16.41 13.58 15.47
C ILE A 404 -15.19 14.50 15.50
N ASP A 405 -15.41 15.81 15.66
CA ASP A 405 -14.32 16.79 15.72
C ASP A 405 -13.42 16.56 16.93
N ALA A 406 -13.99 16.15 18.07
CA ALA A 406 -13.23 15.85 19.28
C ALA A 406 -12.38 14.57 19.14
N LEU A 407 -12.96 13.49 18.59
CA LEU A 407 -12.32 12.17 18.55
C LEU A 407 -11.41 11.97 17.33
N TRP A 408 -11.74 12.53 16.16
CA TRP A 408 -10.91 12.41 14.94
C TRP A 408 -10.19 13.71 14.58
N GLY A 409 -10.25 14.72 15.44
CA GLY A 409 -9.59 16.02 15.23
C GLY A 409 -8.07 16.00 15.38
N GLY A 410 -7.49 14.97 16.00
CA GLY A 410 -6.04 14.81 16.19
C GLY A 410 -5.45 13.71 15.31
N ALA A 411 -4.20 13.90 14.91
CA ALA A 411 -3.41 12.95 14.14
C ALA A 411 -1.94 12.93 14.57
N CYS A 412 -1.34 11.75 14.54
CA CYS A 412 0.09 11.52 14.58
C CYS A 412 0.66 11.60 13.16
N VAL A 413 1.75 12.35 13.01
CA VAL A 413 2.57 12.35 11.80
C VAL A 413 3.86 11.60 12.11
N PRO A 414 4.19 10.49 11.43
CA PRO A 414 5.34 9.66 11.77
C PRO A 414 6.70 10.39 11.83
N ARG A 415 6.84 11.50 11.11
CA ARG A 415 8.04 12.34 11.12
C ARG A 415 8.24 13.07 12.47
N TYR A 416 7.16 13.36 13.18
CA TYR A 416 7.11 14.13 14.43
C TYR A 416 6.31 13.34 15.49
N PRO A 417 6.87 12.20 15.98
CA PRO A 417 6.15 11.29 16.86
C PRO A 417 5.85 11.88 18.25
N ASP A 418 6.46 13.00 18.60
CA ASP A 418 6.30 13.78 19.83
C ASP A 418 5.24 14.90 19.72
N ARG A 419 4.47 14.90 18.63
CA ARG A 419 3.41 15.87 18.38
C ARG A 419 2.10 15.19 18.01
N ILE A 420 1.00 15.74 18.50
CA ILE A 420 -0.33 15.52 17.95
C ILE A 420 -0.71 16.80 17.21
N VAL A 421 -0.95 16.67 15.90
CA VAL A 421 -1.37 17.77 15.03
C VAL A 421 -2.84 17.64 14.71
N SER A 422 -3.44 18.71 14.20
CA SER A 422 -4.83 18.68 13.74
C SER A 422 -4.98 17.83 12.48
N THR A 423 -5.99 16.98 12.46
CA THR A 423 -6.41 16.23 11.26
C THR A 423 -6.94 17.20 10.20
N LEU A 424 -6.61 16.98 8.93
CA LEU A 424 -7.11 17.83 7.83
C LEU A 424 -8.61 17.63 7.59
N PHE A 425 -9.11 16.40 7.68
CA PHE A 425 -10.51 16.06 7.44
C PHE A 425 -11.02 15.05 8.48
N PRO A 426 -11.41 15.49 9.71
CA PRO A 426 -11.83 14.60 10.79
C PRO A 426 -12.97 13.65 10.38
N HIS A 427 -13.95 14.14 9.63
CA HIS A 427 -15.06 13.32 9.13
C HIS A 427 -14.59 12.23 8.15
N ALA A 428 -13.62 12.52 7.29
CA ALA A 428 -13.08 11.52 6.36
C ALA A 428 -12.27 10.44 7.09
N GLU A 429 -11.57 10.78 8.18
CA GLU A 429 -10.92 9.78 9.04
C GLU A 429 -11.94 8.92 9.80
N MET A 430 -13.06 9.50 10.26
CA MET A 430 -14.18 8.74 10.83
C MET A 430 -14.77 7.76 9.82
N VAL A 431 -15.05 8.21 8.59
CA VAL A 431 -15.55 7.35 7.50
C VAL A 431 -14.56 6.23 7.20
N ALA A 432 -13.26 6.53 7.15
CA ALA A 432 -12.22 5.53 6.95
C ALA A 432 -12.19 4.49 8.10
N ALA A 433 -12.38 4.93 9.35
CA ALA A 433 -12.46 4.05 10.51
C ALA A 433 -13.70 3.14 10.49
N PHE A 434 -14.81 3.57 9.86
CA PHE A 434 -16.00 2.72 9.67
C PHE A 434 -15.73 1.55 8.70
N GLY A 435 -14.80 1.73 7.77
CA GLY A 435 -14.49 0.74 6.74
C GLY A 435 -15.45 0.82 5.53
N PRO A 436 -15.49 -0.23 4.68
CA PRO A 436 -16.15 -0.16 3.37
C PRO A 436 -17.70 -0.07 3.44
N ALA A 437 -18.31 -0.44 4.58
CA ALA A 437 -19.76 -0.54 4.70
C ALA A 437 -20.46 0.81 4.48
N LEU A 438 -19.99 1.86 5.16
CA LEU A 438 -20.61 3.18 5.05
C LEU A 438 -20.55 3.71 3.61
N THR A 439 -19.39 3.58 2.95
CA THR A 439 -19.19 4.00 1.56
C THR A 439 -20.10 3.23 0.60
N PHE A 440 -20.19 1.91 0.73
CA PHE A 440 -21.06 1.08 -0.13
C PHE A 440 -22.53 1.49 0.01
N TRP A 441 -23.06 1.52 1.23
CA TRP A 441 -24.46 1.82 1.48
C TRP A 441 -24.82 3.26 1.14
N ASN A 442 -23.89 4.21 1.28
CA ASN A 442 -24.06 5.59 0.84
C ASN A 442 -24.13 5.64 -0.69
N ASN A 443 -23.14 5.06 -1.37
CA ASN A 443 -23.04 5.16 -2.82
C ASN A 443 -24.19 4.47 -3.55
N ILE A 444 -24.62 3.28 -3.11
CA ILE A 444 -25.76 2.61 -3.76
C ILE A 444 -27.07 3.40 -3.59
N ALA A 445 -27.28 4.03 -2.42
CA ALA A 445 -28.43 4.90 -2.21
C ALA A 445 -28.36 6.16 -3.09
N LEU A 446 -27.17 6.76 -3.25
CA LEU A 446 -26.94 7.86 -4.18
C LEU A 446 -27.18 7.43 -5.64
N THR A 447 -26.73 6.25 -6.05
CA THR A 447 -27.03 5.69 -7.39
C THR A 447 -28.54 5.60 -7.61
N CYS A 448 -29.30 5.04 -6.66
CA CYS A 448 -30.75 4.97 -6.76
C CYS A 448 -31.39 6.36 -6.85
N TRP A 449 -30.91 7.33 -6.07
CA TRP A 449 -31.37 8.72 -6.14
C TRP A 449 -31.11 9.33 -7.52
N TYR A 450 -29.84 9.36 -7.96
CA TYR A 450 -29.45 10.00 -9.21
C TYR A 450 -30.02 9.30 -10.45
N TYR A 451 -30.33 8.00 -10.37
CA TYR A 451 -31.00 7.27 -11.44
C TYR A 451 -32.46 7.72 -11.63
N CYS A 452 -33.13 8.17 -10.55
CA CYS A 452 -34.52 8.61 -10.58
C CYS A 452 -34.68 10.13 -10.63
N GLU A 453 -33.80 10.92 -10.02
CA GLU A 453 -33.94 12.38 -9.92
C GLU A 453 -32.93 13.15 -10.77
N GLY A 454 -31.89 12.49 -11.30
CA GLY A 454 -30.82 13.13 -12.06
C GLY A 454 -29.94 14.06 -11.21
N PRO A 455 -29.01 14.82 -11.83
CA PRO A 455 -28.78 14.92 -13.27
C PRO A 455 -27.97 13.75 -13.85
N TYR A 456 -27.16 13.06 -13.05
CA TYR A 456 -26.33 11.96 -13.54
C TYR A 456 -26.10 10.89 -12.48
N SER A 457 -26.44 9.64 -12.82
CA SER A 457 -26.03 8.46 -12.04
C SER A 457 -24.75 7.88 -12.61
N ARG A 458 -23.82 7.49 -11.72
CA ARG A 458 -22.53 6.87 -12.09
C ARG A 458 -22.68 5.53 -12.83
N THR A 459 -23.80 4.85 -12.64
CA THR A 459 -24.16 3.57 -13.26
C THR A 459 -25.68 3.47 -13.35
N ASP A 460 -26.19 2.65 -14.25
CA ASP A 460 -27.59 2.21 -14.24
C ASP A 460 -27.80 1.08 -13.22
N ILE A 461 -29.07 0.67 -13.06
CA ILE A 461 -29.46 -0.38 -12.11
C ILE A 461 -28.95 -1.76 -12.55
N ASP A 462 -28.86 -2.03 -13.86
CA ASP A 462 -28.36 -3.29 -14.40
C ASP A 462 -26.85 -3.46 -14.15
N GLY A 463 -26.05 -2.40 -14.31
CA GLY A 463 -24.62 -2.36 -14.08
C GLY A 463 -24.20 -2.20 -12.61
N ALA A 464 -25.14 -1.95 -11.69
CA ALA A 464 -24.82 -1.69 -10.29
C ALA A 464 -24.05 -2.83 -9.61
N ALA A 465 -24.36 -4.09 -9.92
CA ALA A 465 -23.67 -5.25 -9.33
C ALA A 465 -22.20 -5.31 -9.75
N GLU A 466 -21.89 -5.00 -11.01
CA GLU A 466 -20.53 -4.96 -11.52
C GLU A 466 -19.78 -3.74 -10.98
N HIS A 467 -20.42 -2.57 -11.02
CA HIS A 467 -19.86 -1.31 -10.51
C HIS A 467 -19.43 -1.42 -9.04
N TYR A 468 -20.28 -2.01 -8.19
CA TYR A 468 -20.01 -2.19 -6.76
C TYR A 468 -19.33 -3.52 -6.40
N SER A 469 -18.92 -4.33 -7.39
CA SER A 469 -18.33 -5.65 -7.14
C SER A 469 -17.09 -5.62 -6.23
N ARG A 470 -16.30 -4.55 -6.29
CA ARG A 470 -15.13 -4.32 -5.44
C ARG A 470 -15.52 -4.13 -3.97
N ASP A 471 -16.53 -3.31 -3.72
CA ASP A 471 -17.00 -3.00 -2.36
C ASP A 471 -17.69 -4.22 -1.74
N VAL A 472 -18.48 -4.95 -2.53
CA VAL A 472 -19.12 -6.21 -2.11
C VAL A 472 -18.06 -7.26 -1.76
N LYS A 473 -17.01 -7.41 -2.58
CA LYS A 473 -15.87 -8.30 -2.27
C LYS A 473 -15.13 -7.87 -1.01
N ALA A 474 -14.94 -6.56 -0.80
CA ALA A 474 -14.30 -6.04 0.40
C ALA A 474 -15.11 -6.34 1.66
N LEU A 475 -16.44 -6.18 1.61
CA LEU A 475 -17.35 -6.51 2.69
C LEU A 475 -17.41 -8.01 2.98
N ALA A 476 -17.41 -8.86 1.95
CA ALA A 476 -17.34 -10.30 2.11
C ALA A 476 -16.01 -10.75 2.74
N ALA A 477 -14.88 -10.19 2.29
CA ALA A 477 -13.57 -10.46 2.88
C ALA A 477 -13.47 -9.98 4.34
N ALA A 478 -14.19 -8.90 4.69
CA ALA A 478 -14.34 -8.44 6.06
C ALA A 478 -15.29 -9.32 6.90
N GLY A 479 -15.93 -10.34 6.32
CA GLY A 479 -16.88 -11.24 6.98
C GLY A 479 -18.25 -10.63 7.26
N THR A 480 -18.63 -9.59 6.51
CA THR A 480 -19.91 -8.90 6.63
C THR A 480 -20.55 -8.75 5.25
N PRO A 481 -20.85 -9.88 4.57
CA PRO A 481 -21.28 -9.88 3.18
C PRO A 481 -22.58 -9.13 2.97
N VAL A 482 -22.74 -8.54 1.78
CA VAL A 482 -24.02 -7.99 1.31
C VAL A 482 -24.81 -9.13 0.66
N ASP A 483 -26.10 -9.22 0.96
CA ASP A 483 -26.98 -10.19 0.31
C ASP A 483 -27.04 -9.93 -1.21
N PRO A 484 -26.62 -10.88 -2.07
CA PRO A 484 -26.70 -10.72 -3.53
C PRO A 484 -28.12 -10.43 -4.03
N GLN A 485 -29.16 -10.82 -3.27
CA GLN A 485 -30.55 -10.58 -3.61
C GLN A 485 -30.88 -9.09 -3.78
N LEU A 486 -30.17 -8.19 -3.09
CA LEU A 486 -30.28 -6.73 -3.26
C LEU A 486 -30.27 -6.32 -4.73
N PHE A 487 -29.31 -6.82 -5.51
CA PHE A 487 -29.19 -6.48 -6.93
C PHE A 487 -30.26 -7.17 -7.79
N GLY A 488 -30.78 -8.31 -7.36
CA GLY A 488 -31.94 -8.96 -7.99
C GLY A 488 -33.21 -8.12 -7.82
N ASP A 489 -33.46 -7.65 -6.59
CA ASP A 489 -34.64 -6.86 -6.24
C ASP A 489 -34.61 -5.48 -6.94
N LEU A 490 -33.45 -4.83 -7.01
CA LEU A 490 -33.30 -3.56 -7.73
C LEU A 490 -33.61 -3.70 -9.23
N ARG A 491 -33.08 -4.75 -9.89
CA ARG A 491 -33.38 -5.04 -11.30
C ARG A 491 -34.85 -5.39 -11.51
N ALA A 492 -35.47 -6.14 -10.59
CA ALA A 492 -36.90 -6.42 -10.66
C ALA A 492 -37.74 -5.13 -10.55
N ALA A 493 -37.34 -4.21 -9.66
CA ALA A 493 -38.01 -2.93 -9.45
C ALA A 493 -37.85 -1.95 -10.62
N GLN A 494 -36.77 -2.02 -11.39
CA GLN A 494 -36.55 -1.17 -12.57
C GLN A 494 -37.71 -1.22 -13.58
N ARG A 495 -38.37 -2.39 -13.71
CA ARG A 495 -39.56 -2.57 -14.57
C ARG A 495 -40.81 -1.83 -14.09
N ARG A 496 -40.82 -1.40 -12.82
CA ARG A 496 -41.93 -0.68 -12.18
C ARG A 496 -41.70 0.84 -12.14
N LEU A 497 -40.56 1.31 -12.63
CA LEU A 497 -40.23 2.74 -12.68
C LEU A 497 -40.93 3.41 -13.86
N GLY A 498 -41.20 4.71 -13.72
CA GLY A 498 -41.73 5.53 -14.80
C GLY A 498 -40.78 5.63 -15.99
N PRO A 499 -41.29 6.06 -17.17
CA PRO A 499 -40.45 6.27 -18.34
C PRO A 499 -39.39 7.37 -18.07
N PRO A 500 -38.22 7.29 -18.73
CA PRO A 500 -37.25 8.38 -18.80
C PRO A 500 -37.90 9.73 -19.13
N LYS A 501 -37.63 10.75 -18.32
CA LYS A 501 -37.98 12.15 -18.58
C LYS A 501 -36.68 12.94 -18.68
N GLU A 502 -36.45 13.60 -19.80
CA GLU A 502 -35.27 14.44 -19.98
C GLU A 502 -35.31 15.64 -19.04
N LEU A 503 -34.19 15.86 -18.36
CA LEU A 503 -33.93 17.06 -17.58
C LEU A 503 -33.23 18.07 -18.48
N TRP A 504 -33.57 19.35 -18.32
CA TRP A 504 -32.95 20.43 -19.07
C TRP A 504 -32.36 21.42 -18.07
N ALA A 505 -31.04 21.61 -18.09
CA ALA A 505 -30.34 22.46 -17.14
C ALA A 505 -30.47 23.96 -17.47
N ASP A 506 -30.63 24.29 -18.75
CA ASP A 506 -30.88 25.65 -19.25
C ASP A 506 -31.45 25.53 -20.67
N ARG A 507 -32.72 25.89 -20.87
CA ARG A 507 -33.32 25.99 -22.22
C ARG A 507 -33.25 27.45 -22.66
N ARG A 508 -32.26 27.80 -23.47
CA ARG A 508 -32.16 29.13 -24.06
C ARG A 508 -32.77 29.12 -25.46
N VAL A 509 -33.86 29.85 -25.64
CA VAL A 509 -34.42 30.11 -26.96
C VAL A 509 -33.80 31.41 -27.47
N LEU A 510 -32.92 31.29 -28.46
CA LEU A 510 -32.35 32.44 -29.16
C LEU A 510 -33.19 32.68 -30.41
N ASP A 511 -33.70 33.90 -30.57
CA ASP A 511 -34.31 34.33 -31.84
C ASP A 511 -33.18 34.72 -32.81
N ALA A 512 -33.03 33.95 -33.88
CA ALA A 512 -31.99 34.18 -34.88
C ALA A 512 -32.44 35.16 -35.99
N GLY A 513 -33.67 35.69 -35.91
CA GLY A 513 -34.28 36.50 -36.97
C GLY A 513 -34.81 35.67 -38.16
N ILE A 514 -35.66 36.29 -38.98
CA ILE A 514 -36.37 35.64 -40.12
C ILE A 514 -37.29 34.48 -39.68
N GLY A 515 -37.88 34.57 -38.48
CA GLY A 515 -38.83 33.57 -37.98
C GLY A 515 -38.18 32.24 -37.56
N VAL A 516 -36.86 32.19 -37.37
CA VAL A 516 -36.14 30.99 -36.91
C VAL A 516 -35.71 31.18 -35.45
N THR A 517 -36.31 30.41 -34.55
CA THR A 517 -35.87 30.30 -33.16
C THR A 517 -34.95 29.09 -32.99
N VAL A 518 -33.71 29.33 -32.56
CA VAL A 518 -32.75 28.27 -32.20
C VAL A 518 -32.88 28.02 -30.70
N THR A 519 -33.44 26.86 -30.32
CA THR A 519 -33.43 26.41 -28.92
C THR A 519 -32.13 25.67 -28.66
N MET A 520 -31.22 26.28 -27.90
CA MET A 520 -30.05 25.61 -27.36
C MET A 520 -30.41 25.09 -25.97
N SER A 521 -30.41 23.77 -25.81
CA SER A 521 -30.56 23.13 -24.51
C SER A 521 -29.37 22.24 -24.24
N MET A 522 -28.73 22.43 -23.08
CA MET A 522 -27.77 21.45 -22.57
C MET A 522 -28.55 20.38 -21.82
N GLY A 523 -28.41 19.13 -22.26
CA GLY A 523 -29.05 17.98 -21.60
C GLY A 523 -28.64 17.92 -20.13
N GLY A 524 -29.62 18.10 -19.24
CA GLY A 524 -29.46 18.06 -17.78
C GLY A 524 -29.57 16.64 -17.21
N GLY A 525 -29.55 15.62 -18.07
CA GLY A 525 -29.70 14.22 -17.69
C GLY A 525 -31.10 13.67 -17.88
N VAL A 526 -31.37 12.55 -17.20
CA VAL A 526 -32.66 11.85 -17.25
C VAL A 526 -33.14 11.60 -15.83
N ARG A 527 -34.43 11.82 -15.59
CA ARG A 527 -35.14 11.44 -14.36
C ARG A 527 -36.20 10.36 -14.65
N ARG A 528 -36.62 9.60 -13.64
CA ARG A 528 -37.67 8.57 -13.71
C ARG A 528 -38.50 8.60 -12.43
N ASP A 529 -39.82 8.45 -12.55
CA ASP A 529 -40.69 8.33 -11.38
C ASP A 529 -40.46 6.97 -10.68
N GLY A 530 -40.65 6.92 -9.35
CA GLY A 530 -40.57 5.68 -8.56
C GLY A 530 -39.30 5.53 -7.70
N PHE A 531 -38.61 6.63 -7.37
CA PHE A 531 -37.45 6.61 -6.48
C PHE A 531 -37.72 5.87 -5.15
N GLU A 532 -38.89 6.08 -4.56
CA GLU A 532 -39.30 5.49 -3.29
C GLU A 532 -39.24 3.95 -3.33
N ILE A 533 -39.54 3.33 -4.49
CA ILE A 533 -39.44 1.88 -4.68
C ILE A 533 -38.00 1.41 -4.50
N LEU A 534 -37.04 2.10 -5.13
CA LEU A 534 -35.62 1.76 -5.02
C LEU A 534 -35.08 2.06 -3.61
N ARG A 535 -35.44 3.20 -3.04
CA ARG A 535 -35.09 3.60 -1.68
C ARG A 535 -35.54 2.55 -0.65
N ASP A 536 -36.77 2.07 -0.76
CA ASP A 536 -37.34 1.13 0.19
C ASP A 536 -36.64 -0.23 0.12
N ILE A 537 -36.29 -0.69 -1.08
CA ILE A 537 -35.47 -1.90 -1.28
C ILE A 537 -34.10 -1.73 -0.62
N VAL A 538 -33.37 -0.66 -0.95
CA VAL A 538 -32.04 -0.40 -0.36
C VAL A 538 -32.13 -0.27 1.16
N THR A 539 -33.16 0.40 1.67
CA THR A 539 -33.36 0.59 3.12
C THR A 539 -33.67 -0.72 3.82
N ALA A 540 -34.52 -1.58 3.25
CA ALA A 540 -34.81 -2.89 3.81
C ALA A 540 -33.55 -3.77 3.90
N HIS A 541 -32.79 -3.85 2.80
CA HIS A 541 -31.53 -4.60 2.74
C HIS A 541 -30.46 -4.02 3.68
N ARG A 542 -30.32 -2.69 3.75
CA ARG A 542 -29.40 -2.03 4.68
C ARG A 542 -29.74 -2.34 6.13
N ARG A 543 -31.02 -2.31 6.51
CA ARG A 543 -31.46 -2.60 7.89
C ARG A 543 -31.29 -4.07 8.24
N ALA A 544 -31.59 -4.98 7.32
CA ALA A 544 -31.30 -6.40 7.49
C ALA A 544 -29.79 -6.65 7.68
N TRP A 545 -28.95 -6.04 6.84
CA TRP A 545 -27.50 -6.10 6.98
C TRP A 545 -27.04 -5.51 8.32
N THR A 546 -27.61 -4.38 8.73
CA THR A 546 -27.28 -3.71 10.00
C THR A 546 -27.52 -4.64 11.19
N ALA A 547 -28.70 -5.27 11.25
CA ALA A 547 -29.07 -6.18 12.33
C ALA A 547 -28.14 -7.40 12.44
N GLN A 548 -27.62 -7.88 11.31
CA GLN A 548 -26.79 -9.08 11.26
C GLN A 548 -25.28 -8.79 11.38
N ASN A 549 -24.81 -7.65 10.85
CA ASN A 549 -23.39 -7.45 10.54
C ASN A 549 -22.77 -6.19 11.14
N LEU A 550 -23.53 -5.19 11.60
CA LEU A 550 -22.95 -3.89 11.98
C LEU A 550 -21.92 -4.04 13.11
N GLU A 551 -22.25 -4.74 14.20
CA GLU A 551 -21.33 -4.91 15.33
C GLU A 551 -20.08 -5.71 14.95
N THR A 552 -20.23 -6.74 14.11
CA THR A 552 -19.10 -7.51 13.57
C THR A 552 -18.20 -6.60 12.72
N ALA A 553 -18.80 -5.77 11.85
CA ALA A 553 -18.06 -4.83 11.01
C ALA A 553 -17.25 -3.84 11.85
N LEU A 554 -17.90 -3.20 12.83
CA LEU A 554 -17.26 -2.21 13.69
C LEU A 554 -16.16 -2.82 14.56
N ASN A 555 -16.37 -4.02 15.12
CA ASN A 555 -15.35 -4.70 15.92
C ASN A 555 -14.12 -5.07 15.09
N ARG A 556 -14.33 -5.63 13.89
CA ARG A 556 -13.23 -5.99 12.99
C ARG A 556 -12.45 -4.76 12.49
N ALA A 557 -13.13 -3.63 12.30
CA ALA A 557 -12.52 -2.40 11.80
C ALA A 557 -11.41 -1.83 12.69
N TRP A 558 -11.48 -2.05 14.02
CA TRP A 558 -10.40 -1.68 14.94
C TRP A 558 -9.51 -2.86 15.33
N GLU A 559 -10.08 -4.05 15.51
CA GLU A 559 -9.35 -5.19 16.07
C GLU A 559 -8.29 -5.73 15.09
N VAL A 560 -8.66 -5.90 13.82
CA VAL A 560 -7.74 -6.43 12.80
C VAL A 560 -6.48 -5.57 12.65
N PRO A 561 -6.57 -4.25 12.41
CA PRO A 561 -5.37 -3.43 12.25
C PRO A 561 -4.56 -3.30 13.54
N LEU A 562 -5.21 -3.33 14.72
CA LEU A 562 -4.50 -3.28 16.00
C LEU A 562 -3.76 -4.59 16.32
N ARG A 563 -4.37 -5.75 16.03
CA ARG A 563 -3.68 -7.06 16.14
C ARG A 563 -2.49 -7.14 15.19
N GLU A 564 -2.65 -6.64 13.96
CA GLU A 564 -1.55 -6.59 13.00
C GLU A 564 -0.42 -5.67 13.48
N LEU A 565 -0.73 -4.50 14.05
CA LEU A 565 0.28 -3.63 14.66
C LEU A 565 1.03 -4.36 15.79
N ALA A 566 0.32 -4.97 16.73
CA ALA A 566 0.94 -5.72 17.82
C ALA A 566 1.80 -6.89 17.30
N ARG A 567 1.36 -7.60 16.26
CA ARG A 567 2.17 -8.62 15.57
C ARG A 567 3.45 -8.02 14.98
N GLN A 568 3.37 -6.87 14.32
CA GLN A 568 4.53 -6.19 13.73
C GLN A 568 5.51 -5.69 14.80
N VAL A 569 5.02 -5.26 15.96
CA VAL A 569 5.85 -4.91 17.12
C VAL A 569 6.57 -6.14 17.65
N ASN A 570 5.85 -7.24 17.91
CA ASN A 570 6.44 -8.52 18.32
C ASN A 570 7.52 -8.99 17.33
N LEU A 571 7.22 -8.91 16.03
CA LEU A 571 8.17 -9.24 14.98
C LEU A 571 9.41 -8.35 15.01
N ALA A 572 9.26 -7.04 15.22
CA ALA A 572 10.40 -6.14 15.34
C ALA A 572 11.28 -6.47 16.57
N VAL A 573 10.65 -6.82 17.70
CA VAL A 573 11.33 -7.28 18.91
C VAL A 573 12.07 -8.58 18.64
N THR A 574 11.44 -9.60 18.06
CA THR A 574 12.12 -10.87 17.73
C THR A 574 13.27 -10.67 16.75
N ARG A 575 13.11 -9.81 15.74
CA ARG A 575 14.16 -9.52 14.73
C ARG A 575 15.36 -8.76 15.30
N ARG A 576 15.13 -7.80 16.19
CA ARG A 576 16.15 -6.82 16.63
C ARG A 576 16.45 -6.89 18.13
N GLY A 577 15.80 -7.79 18.87
CA GLY A 577 15.77 -7.87 20.33
C GLY A 577 15.55 -6.55 21.06
N LYS A 578 14.89 -5.59 20.41
CA LYS A 578 14.60 -4.26 20.96
C LYS A 578 13.28 -3.77 20.36
N LEU A 579 12.53 -3.03 21.16
CA LEU A 579 11.33 -2.34 20.70
C LEU A 579 11.63 -1.36 19.57
N PRO A 580 10.69 -1.13 18.64
CA PRO A 580 10.82 -0.06 17.66
C PRO A 580 11.04 1.30 18.35
N THR A 581 11.95 2.12 17.81
CA THR A 581 12.07 3.52 18.24
C THR A 581 10.73 4.25 18.06
N ALA A 582 10.47 5.34 18.79
CA ALA A 582 9.21 6.11 18.66
C ALA A 582 8.85 6.44 17.21
N LYS A 583 9.83 6.86 16.38
CA LYS A 583 9.63 7.14 14.96
C LYS A 583 9.26 5.89 14.14
N GLN A 584 9.88 4.75 14.43
CA GLN A 584 9.56 3.48 13.78
C GLN A 584 8.18 2.97 14.19
N PHE A 585 7.84 3.07 15.48
CA PHE A 585 6.52 2.73 15.99
C PHE A 585 5.46 3.64 15.37
N ALA A 586 5.66 4.96 15.34
CA ALA A 586 4.75 5.90 14.69
C ALA A 586 4.55 5.58 13.19
N THR A 587 5.61 5.17 12.49
CA THR A 587 5.51 4.76 11.08
C THR A 587 4.61 3.54 10.89
N LEU A 588 4.63 2.59 11.83
CA LEU A 588 3.77 1.40 11.81
C LEU A 588 2.35 1.71 12.29
N GLY A 589 2.24 2.50 13.36
CA GLY A 589 1.02 2.70 14.14
C GLY A 589 0.18 3.90 13.74
N ALA A 590 0.70 4.89 13.03
CA ALA A 590 -0.05 6.12 12.70
C ALA A 590 -1.44 5.88 12.07
N PRO A 591 -1.64 4.93 11.13
CA PRO A 591 -2.98 4.63 10.62
C PRO A 591 -3.96 4.23 11.73
N VAL A 592 -3.52 3.40 12.68
CA VAL A 592 -4.33 2.94 13.83
C VAL A 592 -4.51 4.07 14.85
N ALA A 593 -3.43 4.79 15.16
CA ALA A 593 -3.44 5.93 16.07
C ALA A 593 -4.45 6.98 15.61
N ASN A 594 -4.43 7.35 14.33
CA ASN A 594 -5.29 8.40 13.78
C ASN A 594 -6.75 7.96 13.71
N SER A 595 -7.00 6.69 13.36
CA SER A 595 -8.36 6.15 13.24
C SER A 595 -9.03 5.92 14.59
N TRP A 596 -8.28 5.46 15.60
CA TRP A 596 -8.85 4.89 16.83
C TRP A 596 -8.37 5.54 18.13
N PHE A 597 -7.30 6.34 18.09
CA PHE A 597 -6.69 6.98 19.26
C PHE A 597 -6.49 8.50 19.08
N GLY A 598 -6.93 9.10 17.98
CA GLY A 598 -6.83 10.55 17.75
C GLY A 598 -5.40 11.06 17.62
N GLY A 599 -4.50 10.19 17.16
CA GLY A 599 -3.07 10.47 17.06
C GLY A 599 -2.27 10.23 18.33
N ASP A 600 -2.91 9.79 19.43
CA ASP A 600 -2.24 9.47 20.68
C ASP A 600 -1.49 8.12 20.58
N LEU A 601 -0.17 8.21 20.49
CA LEU A 601 0.73 7.07 20.48
C LEU A 601 0.89 6.46 21.86
N ALA A 602 0.80 7.21 22.96
CA ALA A 602 0.92 6.67 24.30
C ALA A 602 -0.25 5.72 24.60
N ALA A 603 -1.47 6.14 24.27
CA ALA A 603 -2.65 5.27 24.34
C ALA A 603 -2.53 4.05 23.42
N LEU A 604 -1.92 4.20 22.24
CA LEU A 604 -1.68 3.08 21.32
C LEU A 604 -0.61 2.09 21.85
N TYR A 605 0.47 2.60 22.46
CA TYR A 605 1.49 1.78 23.14
C TYR A 605 0.82 0.96 24.26
N ALA A 606 0.03 1.61 25.11
CA ALA A 606 -0.71 0.93 26.18
C ALA A 606 -1.66 -0.16 25.62
N ALA A 607 -2.36 0.13 24.52
CA ALA A 607 -3.27 -0.81 23.87
C ALA A 607 -2.58 -2.10 23.35
N VAL A 608 -1.29 -2.04 23.02
CA VAL A 608 -0.49 -3.20 22.62
C VAL A 608 0.37 -3.78 23.75
N GLY A 609 0.21 -3.28 24.99
CA GLY A 609 0.90 -3.79 26.17
C GLY A 609 2.32 -3.27 26.35
N GLU A 610 2.66 -2.16 25.68
CA GLU A 610 4.01 -1.59 25.68
C GLU A 610 4.04 -0.24 26.40
N ARG A 611 5.20 0.10 26.98
CA ARG A 611 5.39 1.41 27.61
C ARG A 611 5.64 2.48 26.55
N ALA A 612 4.94 3.61 26.67
CA ALA A 612 5.14 4.75 25.79
C ALA A 612 6.59 5.23 25.80
N ALA A 613 7.20 5.33 24.62
CA ALA A 613 8.57 5.81 24.44
C ALA A 613 8.64 7.32 24.19
N VAL A 614 7.50 7.99 24.07
CA VAL A 614 7.38 9.42 23.76
C VAL A 614 6.16 10.01 24.48
N GLU A 615 6.33 11.21 25.00
CA GLU A 615 5.24 12.04 25.48
C GLU A 615 4.90 13.04 24.38
N GLN A 616 3.64 13.06 23.93
CA GLN A 616 3.23 13.93 22.84
C GLN A 616 2.65 15.24 23.35
N ALA A 617 3.12 16.36 22.78
CA ALA A 617 2.50 17.65 22.95
C ALA A 617 1.45 17.91 21.86
N ARG A 618 0.37 18.60 22.20
CA ARG A 618 -0.65 19.04 21.24
C ARG A 618 -0.72 20.56 21.20
N VAL A 619 -0.60 21.12 20.00
CA VAL A 619 -0.86 22.54 19.73
C VAL A 619 -1.97 22.60 18.68
N GLN A 620 -3.07 23.28 19.00
CA GLN A 620 -4.24 23.38 18.12
C GLN A 620 -4.31 24.77 17.50
N LEU A 621 -3.80 24.89 16.27
CA LEU A 621 -3.82 26.11 15.46
C LEU A 621 -4.85 26.03 14.33
N MET A 622 -5.20 24.83 13.88
CA MET A 622 -6.11 24.63 12.74
C MET A 622 -7.49 25.26 12.99
N PRO A 623 -7.96 26.16 12.09
CA PRO A 623 -9.35 26.63 12.13
C PRO A 623 -10.35 25.50 11.97
N TYR A 624 -11.45 25.55 12.71
CA TYR A 624 -12.55 24.60 12.59
C TYR A 624 -13.14 24.64 11.17
N GLY A 625 -13.53 25.83 10.70
CA GLY A 625 -14.16 26.08 9.41
C GLY A 625 -13.16 26.07 8.24
N ARG A 626 -12.61 24.90 7.90
CA ARG A 626 -11.53 24.76 6.90
C ARG A 626 -11.88 25.28 5.51
N ALA A 627 -13.10 25.07 5.03
CA ALA A 627 -13.54 25.65 3.75
C ALA A 627 -13.59 27.18 3.80
N ALA A 628 -14.10 27.76 4.90
CA ALA A 628 -14.11 29.20 5.11
C ALA A 628 -12.69 29.77 5.25
N PHE A 629 -11.79 29.04 5.89
CA PHE A 629 -10.37 29.36 5.96
C PHE A 629 -9.73 29.42 4.57
N CYS A 630 -9.90 28.37 3.76
CA CYS A 630 -9.41 28.34 2.38
C CYS A 630 -10.00 29.47 1.52
N ASN A 631 -11.31 29.75 1.63
CA ASN A 631 -11.93 30.86 0.91
C ASN A 631 -11.33 32.22 1.31
N ARG A 632 -11.11 32.47 2.60
CA ARG A 632 -10.49 33.72 3.06
C ARG A 632 -9.04 33.85 2.60
N VAL A 633 -8.28 32.75 2.61
CA VAL A 633 -6.91 32.72 2.05
C VAL A 633 -6.94 33.00 0.54
N PHE A 634 -7.84 32.37 -0.21
CA PHE A 634 -8.02 32.62 -1.64
C PHE A 634 -8.28 34.10 -1.93
N THR A 635 -9.23 34.72 -1.22
CA THR A 635 -9.53 36.15 -1.37
C THR A 635 -8.33 37.02 -0.99
N ALA A 636 -7.64 36.73 0.12
CA ALA A 636 -6.51 37.51 0.60
C ALA A 636 -5.27 37.42 -0.32
N LEU A 637 -5.14 36.35 -1.11
CA LEU A 637 -4.13 36.23 -2.16
C LEU A 637 -4.49 37.00 -3.44
N GLY A 638 -5.66 37.66 -3.48
CA GLY A 638 -6.17 38.39 -4.65
C GLY A 638 -6.98 37.50 -5.61
N GLY A 639 -7.46 36.36 -5.14
CA GLY A 639 -8.27 35.45 -5.96
C GLY A 639 -9.63 36.02 -6.31
N ARG A 640 -9.93 36.05 -7.61
CA ARG A 640 -11.28 36.23 -8.15
C ARG A 640 -11.80 34.88 -8.61
N TYR A 641 -12.92 34.42 -8.04
CA TYR A 641 -13.45 33.12 -8.42
C TYR A 641 -14.09 33.17 -9.80
N VAL A 642 -13.62 32.32 -10.71
CA VAL A 642 -14.19 32.09 -12.03
C VAL A 642 -14.63 30.63 -12.10
N PRO A 643 -15.93 30.33 -12.16
CA PRO A 643 -16.43 28.96 -12.21
C PRO A 643 -16.08 28.31 -13.56
N ASN A 644 -16.02 26.98 -13.59
CA ASN A 644 -15.67 26.24 -14.80
C ASN A 644 -16.70 26.45 -15.92
N SER A 645 -17.96 26.69 -15.58
CA SER A 645 -19.04 27.00 -16.52
C SER A 645 -18.80 28.30 -17.30
N ARG A 646 -17.98 29.21 -16.78
CA ARG A 646 -17.59 30.47 -17.44
C ARG A 646 -16.11 30.50 -17.86
N ALA A 647 -15.43 29.36 -17.84
CA ALA A 647 -14.01 29.30 -18.18
C ALA A 647 -13.70 29.79 -19.60
N ALA A 648 -14.63 29.59 -20.54
CA ALA A 648 -14.48 30.05 -21.92
C ALA A 648 -14.57 31.58 -22.08
N GLU A 649 -15.23 32.28 -21.15
CA GLU A 649 -15.41 33.73 -21.18
C GLU A 649 -14.17 34.48 -20.64
N ASP A 650 -13.40 33.84 -19.76
CA ASP A 650 -12.21 34.40 -19.11
C ASP A 650 -11.18 33.29 -18.84
N ILE A 651 -10.45 32.89 -19.88
CA ILE A 651 -9.48 31.78 -19.81
C ILE A 651 -8.33 32.11 -18.84
N GLU A 652 -7.79 33.33 -18.92
CA GLU A 652 -6.66 33.75 -18.08
C GLU A 652 -7.07 33.88 -16.62
N GLY A 653 -8.21 34.53 -16.33
CA GLY A 653 -8.74 34.63 -14.98
C GLY A 653 -9.21 33.28 -14.43
N ASN A 654 -9.72 32.37 -15.27
CA ASN A 654 -9.99 30.99 -14.85
C ASN A 654 -8.72 30.24 -14.47
N ARG A 655 -7.63 30.37 -15.24
CA ARG A 655 -6.33 29.78 -14.93
C ARG A 655 -5.76 30.34 -13.63
N LEU A 656 -5.75 31.66 -13.46
CA LEU A 656 -5.29 32.29 -12.22
C LEU A 656 -6.15 31.88 -11.00
N SER A 657 -7.48 31.86 -11.17
CA SER A 657 -8.43 31.34 -10.17
C SER A 657 -8.10 29.90 -9.81
N TRP A 658 -7.76 29.05 -10.77
CA TRP A 658 -7.39 27.66 -10.54
C TRP A 658 -6.07 27.51 -9.76
N ASP A 659 -5.03 28.24 -10.15
CA ASP A 659 -3.74 28.21 -9.44
C ASP A 659 -3.87 28.72 -7.98
N LEU A 660 -4.59 29.83 -7.78
CA LEU A 660 -4.84 30.38 -6.44
C LEU A 660 -5.72 29.46 -5.58
N ARG A 661 -6.70 28.77 -6.18
CA ARG A 661 -7.47 27.72 -5.48
C ARG A 661 -6.55 26.62 -4.97
N ARG A 662 -5.64 26.12 -5.80
CA ARG A 662 -4.70 25.07 -5.37
C ARG A 662 -3.81 25.52 -4.22
N LEU A 663 -3.32 26.76 -4.25
CA LEU A 663 -2.55 27.32 -3.14
C LEU A 663 -3.38 27.47 -1.86
N ALA A 664 -4.60 27.98 -1.97
CA ALA A 664 -5.51 28.13 -0.83
C ALA A 664 -5.88 26.79 -0.19
N ALA A 665 -6.09 25.74 -1.01
CA ALA A 665 -6.38 24.38 -0.53
C ALA A 665 -5.22 23.76 0.27
N GLU A 666 -3.99 24.25 0.11
CA GLU A 666 -2.80 23.80 0.84
C GLU A 666 -2.62 24.53 2.20
N ALA A 667 -3.42 25.58 2.49
CA ALA A 667 -3.30 26.34 3.73
C ALA A 667 -3.53 25.51 5.00
N PRO A 668 -4.50 24.57 5.05
CA PRO A 668 -4.62 23.62 6.17
C PRO A 668 -3.34 22.80 6.37
N ARG A 669 -2.70 22.32 5.29
CA ARG A 669 -1.44 21.58 5.41
C ARG A 669 -0.32 22.44 5.95
N PHE A 670 -0.25 23.72 5.56
CA PHE A 670 0.72 24.66 6.13
C PHE A 670 0.56 24.74 7.66
N VAL A 671 -0.67 24.93 8.14
CA VAL A 671 -0.97 25.01 9.58
C VAL A 671 -0.66 23.70 10.30
N GLN A 672 -0.98 22.55 9.71
CA GLN A 672 -0.65 21.24 10.28
C GLN A 672 0.87 21.06 10.44
N ILE A 673 1.68 21.51 9.48
CA ILE A 673 3.14 21.45 9.58
C ILE A 673 3.64 22.45 10.65
N GLU A 674 3.03 23.63 10.77
CA GLU A 674 3.36 24.59 11.83
C GLU A 674 3.07 24.01 13.22
N GLU A 675 1.95 23.31 13.41
CA GLU A 675 1.66 22.56 14.66
C GLU A 675 2.70 21.47 14.92
N ALA A 676 3.19 20.79 13.88
CA ALA A 676 4.20 19.74 14.01
C ALA A 676 5.59 20.29 14.36
N LEU A 677 5.93 21.48 13.86
CA LEU A 677 7.24 22.11 14.04
C LEU A 677 7.28 23.04 15.26
N ASP A 678 6.13 23.45 15.78
CA ASP A 678 5.98 24.52 16.77
C ASP A 678 6.58 25.87 16.31
N ARG A 679 6.62 26.07 14.98
CA ARG A 679 7.07 27.29 14.30
C ARG A 679 6.61 27.29 12.84
N PRO A 680 6.56 28.44 12.16
CA PRO A 680 6.27 28.48 10.73
C PRO A 680 7.25 27.61 9.93
N PRO A 681 6.76 26.82 8.95
CA PRO A 681 7.63 26.01 8.10
C PRO A 681 8.44 26.87 7.11
N THR A 682 9.63 26.38 6.78
CA THR A 682 10.43 26.91 5.66
C THR A 682 9.85 26.44 4.30
N PRO A 683 10.26 27.05 3.17
CA PRO A 683 9.82 26.62 1.84
C PRO A 683 10.09 25.13 1.55
N GLU A 684 11.25 24.62 2.00
CA GLU A 684 11.63 23.22 1.81
C GLU A 684 10.78 22.27 2.66
N GLU A 685 10.53 22.63 3.94
CA GLU A 685 9.70 21.82 4.85
C GLU A 685 8.23 21.74 4.39
N PHE A 686 7.70 22.84 3.86
CA PHE A 686 6.36 22.86 3.26
C PHE A 686 6.32 22.12 1.92
N GLY A 687 7.46 22.04 1.23
CA GLY A 687 7.60 21.49 -0.12
C GLY A 687 7.09 22.47 -1.18
N ALA A 688 7.41 23.75 -1.06
CA ALA A 688 6.96 24.82 -1.97
C ALA A 688 7.28 24.53 -3.45
N ALA A 689 8.39 23.82 -3.74
CA ALA A 689 8.80 23.44 -5.10
C ALA A 689 7.79 22.53 -5.84
N ARG A 690 6.84 21.89 -5.13
CA ARG A 690 5.81 21.04 -5.74
C ARG A 690 4.59 21.81 -6.23
N LEU A 691 4.49 23.10 -5.91
CA LEU A 691 3.33 23.94 -6.20
C LEU A 691 3.64 24.91 -7.34
N THR A 692 2.61 25.24 -8.11
CA THR A 692 2.67 26.33 -9.08
C THR A 692 2.38 27.64 -8.35
N TRP A 693 3.28 28.61 -8.50
CA TRP A 693 3.17 29.93 -7.87
C TRP A 693 2.84 30.96 -8.96
N PRO A 694 1.65 31.59 -8.92
CA PRO A 694 1.35 32.72 -9.79
C PRO A 694 2.37 33.83 -9.57
N GLY A 695 2.76 34.55 -10.62
CA GLY A 695 3.84 35.56 -10.56
C GLY A 695 3.65 36.66 -9.52
N THR A 696 2.44 36.85 -8.99
CA THR A 696 2.09 37.81 -7.95
C THR A 696 2.21 37.27 -6.52
N VAL A 697 2.49 35.97 -6.33
CA VAL A 697 2.50 35.30 -5.02
C VAL A 697 3.80 34.53 -4.81
N ALA A 698 4.61 35.00 -3.85
CA ALA A 698 5.76 34.27 -3.32
C ALA A 698 5.41 33.51 -2.03
N PHE A 699 6.26 32.55 -1.63
CA PHE A 699 6.05 31.76 -0.41
C PHE A 699 5.91 32.62 0.85
N ASP A 700 6.73 33.66 1.01
CA ASP A 700 6.68 34.52 2.20
C ASP A 700 5.36 35.29 2.32
N ARG A 701 4.84 35.78 1.17
CA ARG A 701 3.52 36.40 1.10
C ARG A 701 2.43 35.40 1.46
N TYR A 702 2.50 34.18 0.91
CA TYR A 702 1.55 33.12 1.21
C TYR A 702 1.54 32.74 2.71
N ALA A 703 2.72 32.48 3.29
CA ALA A 703 2.86 32.14 4.70
C ALA A 703 2.30 33.24 5.62
N THR A 704 2.55 34.51 5.27
CA THR A 704 2.02 35.67 6.00
C THR A 704 0.48 35.70 5.93
N VAL A 705 -0.09 35.58 4.74
CA VAL A 705 -1.55 35.58 4.53
C VAL A 705 -2.22 34.44 5.30
N VAL A 706 -1.68 33.22 5.22
CA VAL A 706 -2.23 32.04 5.91
C VAL A 706 -2.29 32.28 7.42
N ARG A 707 -1.21 32.80 8.03
CA ARG A 707 -1.16 33.08 9.47
C ARG A 707 -2.08 34.23 9.89
N GLN A 708 -2.14 35.30 9.10
CA GLN A 708 -3.04 36.44 9.36
C GLN A 708 -4.51 36.02 9.31
N VAL A 709 -4.91 35.30 8.26
CA VAL A 709 -6.30 34.82 8.11
C VAL A 709 -6.67 33.86 9.22
N ARG A 710 -5.75 32.96 9.62
CA ARG A 710 -5.97 32.01 10.72
C ARG A 710 -6.26 32.71 12.05
N ALA A 711 -5.54 33.78 12.37
CA ALA A 711 -5.63 34.45 13.66
C ALA A 711 -7.04 34.97 14.00
N GLY A 712 -7.89 35.20 13.00
CA GLY A 712 -9.28 35.64 13.17
C GLY A 712 -10.34 34.54 13.03
N LEU A 713 -9.96 33.27 13.20
CA LEU A 713 -10.87 32.12 13.08
C LEU A 713 -10.83 31.22 14.31
N ASP A 714 -12.00 30.73 14.71
CA ASP A 714 -12.14 29.78 15.81
C ASP A 714 -11.53 28.42 15.45
N THR A 715 -10.84 27.80 16.41
CA THR A 715 -10.26 26.46 16.31
C THR A 715 -11.22 25.36 16.76
N VAL A 716 -12.35 25.73 17.37
CA VAL A 716 -13.37 24.82 17.90
C VAL A 716 -14.72 25.13 17.25
N ARG A 717 -15.53 24.09 17.05
CA ARG A 717 -16.91 24.24 16.56
C ARG A 717 -17.73 25.06 17.59
N PRO A 718 -18.40 26.15 17.18
CA PRO A 718 -19.32 26.87 18.05
C PRO A 718 -20.46 25.95 18.50
N THR A 719 -20.61 25.75 19.81
CA THR A 719 -21.75 24.99 20.37
C THR A 719 -22.99 25.87 20.35
N ALA A 720 -24.13 25.31 19.91
CA ALA A 720 -25.38 26.04 19.68
C ALA A 720 -25.93 26.81 20.91
N ILE A 721 -25.40 26.54 22.12
CA ILE A 721 -25.78 27.24 23.36
C ILE A 721 -25.29 28.71 23.37
N THR A 722 -24.31 29.08 22.54
CA THR A 722 -23.69 30.42 22.54
C THR A 722 -24.27 31.39 21.50
N ALA A 723 -25.33 31.00 20.78
CA ALA A 723 -25.94 31.83 19.72
C ALA A 723 -27.00 32.83 20.25
N GLY A 724 -26.92 33.23 21.52
CA GLY A 724 -27.79 34.23 22.15
C GLY A 724 -27.29 35.68 22.03
N ARG A 725 -26.34 35.98 21.14
CA ARG A 725 -25.95 37.37 20.84
C ARG A 725 -26.49 37.79 19.48
N THR A 726 -27.57 38.57 19.54
CA THR A 726 -28.16 39.34 18.45
C THR A 726 -27.08 40.11 17.70
N PRO A 727 -26.92 39.97 16.37
CA PRO A 727 -26.06 40.86 15.61
C PRO A 727 -26.74 42.22 15.47
N GLU A 728 -26.05 43.26 15.94
CA GLU A 728 -26.37 44.67 15.71
C GLU A 728 -26.54 44.92 14.21
N ARG A 729 -27.68 45.55 13.89
CA ARG A 729 -28.11 45.91 12.55
C ARG A 729 -27.38 47.19 12.14
N VAL A 730 -26.40 47.08 11.25
CA VAL A 730 -25.84 48.24 10.53
C VAL A 730 -26.61 48.39 9.23
N GLY A 731 -27.34 49.51 9.09
CA GLY A 731 -28.02 49.93 7.86
C GLY A 731 -27.01 50.17 6.73
N GLY A 732 -27.36 50.28 5.47
CA GLY A 732 -28.63 50.44 4.78
C GLY A 732 -28.26 50.99 3.40
N THR A 733 -28.97 50.59 2.34
CA THR A 733 -29.19 51.44 1.15
C THR A 733 -30.36 50.84 0.37
N GLU A 734 -31.30 51.72 0.07
CA GLU A 734 -32.58 51.51 -0.58
C GLU A 734 -32.42 51.11 -2.06
N SER A 735 -33.35 50.31 -2.57
CA SER A 735 -33.94 50.53 -3.90
C SER A 735 -35.33 49.90 -3.98
N THR A 736 -36.19 50.65 -4.66
CA THR A 736 -37.65 50.70 -4.62
C THR A 736 -38.37 49.76 -5.58
N ASN A 737 -39.62 49.41 -5.20
CA ASN A 737 -40.78 48.97 -6.02
C ASN A 737 -40.67 47.61 -6.74
N THR A 738 -41.68 46.73 -6.77
CA THR A 738 -43.12 46.97 -6.92
C THR A 738 -43.95 45.80 -6.35
N SER A 739 -45.08 46.16 -5.75
CA SER A 739 -46.13 45.33 -5.15
C SER A 739 -46.95 44.52 -6.17
N VAL A 740 -47.19 43.22 -5.90
CA VAL A 740 -48.44 42.52 -6.26
C VAL A 740 -48.84 41.56 -5.14
N ARG A 741 -50.11 41.66 -4.74
CA ARG A 741 -50.82 40.99 -3.64
C ARG A 741 -51.42 39.66 -4.11
N PRO A 742 -51.60 38.66 -3.22
CA PRO A 742 -52.85 37.89 -3.23
C PRO A 742 -53.45 37.68 -1.82
N PRO A 743 -54.72 37.22 -1.73
CA PRO A 743 -55.60 37.48 -0.59
C PRO A 743 -55.57 36.40 0.51
N ALA A 744 -56.15 36.80 1.64
CA ALA A 744 -56.29 36.09 2.91
C ALA A 744 -57.48 35.11 2.97
N LEU A 745 -57.57 34.42 4.12
CA LEU A 745 -58.63 33.59 4.72
C LEU A 745 -58.24 32.09 4.75
N ALA A 746 -58.35 31.32 5.84
CA ALA A 746 -58.90 31.54 7.18
C ALA A 746 -58.32 30.50 8.18
N SER A 747 -58.19 30.87 9.45
CA SER A 747 -58.13 29.92 10.59
C SER A 747 -59.55 29.43 10.94
N PRO A 748 -59.74 28.31 11.68
CA PRO A 748 -59.81 28.35 13.15
C PRO A 748 -59.40 27.00 13.82
N PRO A 749 -59.79 26.67 15.08
CA PRO A 749 -59.09 27.08 16.30
C PRO A 749 -58.63 25.87 17.18
N ALA A 750 -57.86 26.19 18.23
CA ALA A 750 -57.53 25.30 19.32
C ALA A 750 -58.73 25.02 20.25
N GLN A 751 -58.79 23.84 20.88
CA GLN A 751 -59.04 23.69 22.32
C GLN A 751 -58.99 22.23 22.84
N THR A 752 -58.39 22.11 24.03
CA THR A 752 -58.70 21.22 25.19
C THR A 752 -58.46 19.70 25.15
N ALA A 753 -57.60 19.28 26.08
CA ALA A 753 -57.51 17.96 26.70
C ALA A 753 -58.79 17.59 27.48
N PRO A 754 -58.94 16.33 27.93
CA PRO A 754 -58.50 16.03 29.30
C PRO A 754 -57.88 14.64 29.54
N LEU A 755 -57.32 14.54 30.76
CA LEU A 755 -56.75 13.39 31.46
C LEU A 755 -57.68 12.17 31.59
N GLY A 756 -57.06 10.98 31.59
CA GLY A 756 -57.66 9.73 32.06
C GLY A 756 -56.61 8.69 32.45
N ARG A 757 -56.35 8.55 33.76
CA ARG A 757 -55.63 7.44 34.42
C ARG A 757 -56.35 6.10 34.18
N LEU A 758 -55.58 5.00 34.18
CA LEU A 758 -55.80 3.70 34.87
C LEU A 758 -54.81 2.68 34.27
N GLN A 759 -53.80 2.25 35.02
CA GLN A 759 -53.74 1.10 35.93
C GLN A 759 -53.14 -0.16 35.28
N ALA A 760 -52.29 -0.80 36.06
CA ALA A 760 -51.45 -1.94 35.74
C ALA A 760 -52.22 -3.27 35.69
N SER A 761 -51.73 -4.22 34.90
CA SER A 761 -51.69 -5.63 35.32
C SER A 761 -50.68 -6.44 34.50
N SER A 762 -49.74 -6.99 35.23
CA SER A 762 -48.93 -8.19 35.00
C SER A 762 -49.64 -9.37 34.33
N GLY A 763 -48.89 -10.15 33.55
CA GLY A 763 -49.30 -11.48 33.09
C GLY A 763 -48.18 -12.23 32.35
N GLN A 764 -47.51 -13.12 33.07
CA GLN A 764 -46.58 -14.14 32.56
C GLN A 764 -47.25 -15.08 31.54
N ALA A 765 -46.50 -15.52 30.52
CA ALA A 765 -46.50 -16.93 30.06
C ALA A 765 -45.37 -17.17 29.02
N ALA A 766 -44.46 -18.07 29.35
CA ALA A 766 -43.68 -18.91 28.42
C ALA A 766 -44.36 -20.30 28.36
N PRO A 767 -43.91 -21.35 27.62
CA PRO A 767 -42.85 -21.49 26.60
C PRO A 767 -43.44 -22.24 25.33
N PRO A 768 -42.78 -23.11 24.48
CA PRO A 768 -41.65 -24.04 24.68
C PRO A 768 -40.51 -24.01 23.63
N ARG A 769 -39.39 -24.65 24.03
CA ARG A 769 -38.22 -25.03 23.21
C ARG A 769 -38.52 -26.22 22.27
N PRO A 770 -37.75 -26.39 21.18
CA PRO A 770 -37.37 -27.70 20.68
C PRO A 770 -35.87 -28.01 20.93
N ALA A 771 -35.61 -29.31 21.08
CA ALA A 771 -34.35 -29.96 21.42
C ALA A 771 -33.46 -30.23 20.17
N PRO A 772 -32.21 -30.73 20.32
CA PRO A 772 -31.13 -30.59 19.35
C PRO A 772 -31.01 -31.75 18.36
N GLU A 773 -30.65 -31.46 17.11
CA GLU A 773 -30.31 -32.47 16.10
C GLU A 773 -28.81 -32.53 15.81
N GLN A 774 -28.43 -33.75 15.43
CA GLN A 774 -27.14 -34.40 15.59
C GLN A 774 -26.14 -34.07 14.49
N ARG A 775 -24.85 -34.10 14.87
CA ARG A 775 -23.69 -34.09 13.97
C ARG A 775 -23.61 -35.42 13.19
N LEU A 776 -23.45 -35.35 11.88
CA LEU A 776 -22.93 -36.43 11.05
C LEU A 776 -21.59 -36.03 10.43
N ALA A 777 -20.60 -36.89 10.61
CA ALA A 777 -19.25 -36.82 10.06
C ALA A 777 -19.20 -37.42 8.63
N PRO A 778 -18.13 -37.16 7.84
CA PRO A 778 -18.15 -37.28 6.39
C PRO A 778 -17.75 -38.68 5.87
N ALA A 779 -18.28 -39.05 4.70
CA ALA A 779 -17.91 -40.26 3.96
C ALA A 779 -16.85 -39.96 2.86
N PRO A 780 -16.00 -40.95 2.49
CA PRO A 780 -14.76 -40.74 1.74
C PRO A 780 -14.90 -40.76 0.21
N ALA A 781 -13.87 -40.20 -0.45
CA ALA A 781 -13.72 -40.01 -1.89
C ALA A 781 -13.44 -41.32 -2.67
N ALA A 782 -13.92 -41.36 -3.92
CA ALA A 782 -13.62 -42.40 -4.91
C ALA A 782 -12.45 -42.00 -5.84
N PRO A 783 -11.65 -42.96 -6.35
CA PRO A 783 -10.43 -42.69 -7.12
C PRO A 783 -10.68 -42.54 -8.63
N VAL A 784 -9.91 -41.65 -9.27
CA VAL A 784 -9.85 -41.45 -10.74
C VAL A 784 -8.59 -42.11 -11.30
N ALA A 785 -8.76 -42.89 -12.37
CA ALA A 785 -7.72 -43.65 -13.07
C ALA A 785 -6.81 -42.79 -13.97
N PRO A 786 -5.56 -43.21 -14.26
CA PRO A 786 -4.61 -42.46 -15.08
C PRO A 786 -4.67 -42.80 -16.58
N VAL A 787 -4.51 -41.78 -17.42
CA VAL A 787 -4.37 -41.86 -18.89
C VAL A 787 -2.89 -41.95 -19.27
N ALA A 788 -2.56 -42.90 -20.15
CA ALA A 788 -1.21 -43.22 -20.61
C ALA A 788 -0.65 -42.24 -21.66
N GLN A 789 0.68 -42.04 -21.65
CA GLN A 789 1.47 -41.36 -22.68
C GLN A 789 2.11 -42.37 -23.64
N PRO A 790 2.26 -42.07 -24.94
CA PRO A 790 3.08 -42.86 -25.86
C PRO A 790 4.53 -42.35 -25.93
N ALA A 791 5.45 -43.30 -26.12
CA ALA A 791 6.91 -43.15 -26.19
C ALA A 791 7.41 -42.61 -27.55
N PRO A 792 8.65 -42.06 -27.63
CA PRO A 792 9.23 -41.46 -28.83
C PRO A 792 10.13 -42.41 -29.63
N ASP A 793 10.21 -42.18 -30.94
CA ASP A 793 11.05 -42.87 -31.92
C ASP A 793 12.36 -42.08 -32.18
N PRO A 794 13.55 -42.71 -32.19
CA PRO A 794 14.82 -42.03 -32.38
C PRO A 794 15.41 -42.26 -33.78
N SER A 795 15.98 -41.24 -34.42
CA SER A 795 17.18 -41.43 -35.26
C SER A 795 17.70 -40.14 -35.92
N ARG A 796 19.03 -40.11 -36.04
CA ARG A 796 19.92 -39.36 -36.98
C ARG A 796 20.78 -38.23 -36.40
N GLN A 797 21.97 -38.63 -35.94
CA GLN A 797 23.27 -38.02 -36.29
C GLN A 797 23.77 -38.62 -37.64
N PRO A 798 24.94 -38.27 -38.24
CA PRO A 798 26.04 -37.35 -37.86
C PRO A 798 26.38 -36.36 -39.02
N SER A 799 27.37 -35.45 -38.99
CA SER A 799 28.82 -35.68 -39.10
C SER A 799 29.62 -34.37 -39.09
N ALA A 800 30.79 -34.37 -38.42
CA ALA A 800 31.92 -33.44 -38.61
C ALA A 800 32.73 -33.83 -39.89
N PRO A 801 33.71 -33.09 -40.45
CA PRO A 801 35.02 -32.72 -39.82
C PRO A 801 35.66 -31.40 -40.43
N PRO A 802 36.99 -31.12 -40.42
CA PRO A 802 37.92 -30.86 -39.31
C PRO A 802 38.84 -29.60 -39.59
N PRO A 803 40.15 -29.50 -39.19
CA PRO A 803 40.64 -28.37 -38.39
C PRO A 803 41.81 -27.60 -39.05
N ALA A 804 42.26 -26.49 -38.45
CA ALA A 804 43.63 -26.00 -38.62
C ALA A 804 44.06 -25.09 -37.46
N ALA A 805 45.33 -25.23 -37.10
CA ALA A 805 45.98 -24.78 -35.87
C ALA A 805 46.88 -23.52 -36.13
N PRO A 806 47.94 -23.23 -35.34
CA PRO A 806 47.97 -22.08 -34.41
C PRO A 806 49.18 -21.13 -34.62
N SER A 807 49.23 -19.98 -33.90
CA SER A 807 50.49 -19.28 -33.52
C SER A 807 50.12 -18.06 -32.64
N ALA A 808 50.50 -17.95 -31.35
CA ALA A 808 51.80 -17.51 -30.80
C ALA A 808 52.19 -16.09 -31.27
N ALA A 809 52.71 -15.15 -30.47
CA ALA A 809 52.99 -15.01 -29.04
C ALA A 809 53.41 -13.53 -28.82
N ASP A 810 53.76 -13.19 -27.58
CA ASP A 810 54.59 -12.05 -27.14
C ASP A 810 53.92 -10.67 -26.94
N THR A 811 53.69 -10.26 -25.68
CA THR A 811 54.64 -9.80 -24.63
C THR A 811 55.30 -8.45 -24.93
N ALA A 812 54.89 -7.42 -24.18
CA ALA A 812 55.77 -6.50 -23.45
C ALA A 812 54.97 -5.34 -22.83
N ALA A 813 54.93 -5.31 -21.50
CA ALA A 813 54.86 -4.09 -20.70
C ALA A 813 56.26 -3.41 -20.71
N PRO A 814 56.54 -2.30 -20.00
CA PRO A 814 55.67 -1.43 -19.19
C PRO A 814 55.92 0.08 -19.43
N ASP A 815 55.22 0.92 -18.69
CA ASP A 815 55.82 1.84 -17.71
C ASP A 815 55.17 3.23 -17.64
N ARG A 816 55.24 3.73 -16.40
CA ARG A 816 54.58 4.84 -15.75
C ARG A 816 54.81 6.20 -16.42
N ARG A 817 53.80 7.08 -16.33
CA ARG A 817 53.97 8.43 -15.78
C ARG A 817 52.64 9.11 -15.48
N SER A 818 52.55 9.61 -14.26
CA SER A 818 51.52 10.46 -13.69
C SER A 818 51.25 11.70 -14.55
N GLY A 819 49.98 12.11 -14.63
CA GLY A 819 49.58 13.35 -15.29
C GLY A 819 48.27 13.87 -14.74
N VAL A 820 48.38 14.70 -13.71
CA VAL A 820 47.32 15.56 -13.17
C VAL A 820 46.85 16.49 -14.29
N LEU A 821 45.67 16.26 -14.86
CA LEU A 821 44.87 17.25 -15.59
C LEU A 821 43.52 16.64 -15.99
N GLY A 822 42.42 17.23 -15.52
CA GLY A 822 41.08 16.75 -15.87
C GLY A 822 39.92 17.25 -14.99
N ARG A 823 40.11 18.28 -14.16
CA ARG A 823 38.98 19.14 -13.73
C ARG A 823 38.79 20.18 -14.81
N LEU A 824 37.95 19.92 -15.80
CA LEU A 824 37.34 20.92 -16.69
C LEU A 824 36.48 20.24 -17.76
N LEU A 825 35.52 19.37 -17.39
CA LEU A 825 34.37 19.09 -18.25
C LEU A 825 33.16 18.78 -17.37
N GLY A 826 32.25 19.76 -17.31
CA GLY A 826 30.96 19.66 -16.65
C GLY A 826 30.13 18.53 -17.27
N ARG A 827 29.93 17.47 -16.49
CA ARG A 827 29.04 16.37 -16.84
C ARG A 827 27.61 16.81 -16.53
N ARG A 828 26.88 17.17 -17.59
CA ARG A 828 25.43 17.39 -17.57
C ARG A 828 24.77 16.08 -17.14
N GLN A 829 24.34 16.02 -15.88
CA GLN A 829 23.50 14.94 -15.36
C GLN A 829 22.18 15.02 -16.14
N VAL A 830 21.93 14.07 -17.04
CA VAL A 830 20.60 13.93 -17.65
C VAL A 830 19.71 13.35 -16.55
N SER A 831 19.07 14.24 -15.78
CA SER A 831 17.96 13.88 -14.90
C SER A 831 16.94 13.10 -15.74
N ALA A 832 16.53 11.94 -15.23
CA ALA A 832 15.35 11.26 -15.76
C ALA A 832 14.21 12.28 -15.87
N ALA A 833 13.66 12.44 -17.07
CA ALA A 833 12.54 13.34 -17.29
C ALA A 833 11.44 13.00 -16.28
N ALA A 834 11.06 14.00 -15.46
CA ALA A 834 9.99 13.83 -14.50
C ALA A 834 8.74 13.33 -15.24
N ALA A 835 8.11 12.27 -14.72
CA ALA A 835 6.86 11.79 -15.28
C ALA A 835 5.86 12.96 -15.37
N PRO A 836 5.13 13.09 -16.48
CA PRO A 836 4.15 14.16 -16.62
C PRO A 836 3.11 14.08 -15.50
N GLY A 837 2.65 15.25 -15.03
CA GLY A 837 1.59 15.31 -14.02
C GLY A 837 0.28 14.72 -14.53
N ALA A 838 -0.67 14.44 -13.65
CA ALA A 838 -1.97 13.92 -14.08
C ALA A 838 -2.64 14.86 -15.11
N GLY A 839 -3.16 14.31 -16.20
CA GLY A 839 -3.66 15.10 -17.33
C GLY A 839 -4.10 14.25 -18.53
N TRP A 840 -4.73 14.87 -19.52
CA TRP A 840 -5.03 14.25 -20.80
C TRP A 840 -3.80 14.33 -21.72
N TYR A 841 -3.37 13.19 -22.23
CA TYR A 841 -2.22 13.08 -23.14
C TYR A 841 -2.57 12.19 -24.32
N PRO A 842 -1.83 12.25 -25.45
CA PRO A 842 -2.01 11.33 -26.56
C PRO A 842 -1.95 9.88 -26.08
N ASP A 843 -2.96 9.09 -26.43
CA ASP A 843 -3.04 7.68 -26.07
C ASP A 843 -1.85 6.95 -26.72
N PRO A 844 -0.93 6.36 -25.94
CA PRO A 844 0.22 5.67 -26.49
C PRO A 844 -0.16 4.39 -27.25
N GLN A 845 -1.40 3.92 -27.13
CA GLN A 845 -1.91 2.72 -27.78
C GLN A 845 -2.74 3.02 -29.03
N VAL A 846 -3.36 4.21 -29.13
CA VAL A 846 -4.28 4.56 -30.22
C VAL A 846 -3.98 5.99 -30.73
N PRO A 847 -3.32 6.13 -31.90
CA PRO A 847 -3.01 7.44 -32.47
C PRO A 847 -4.26 8.31 -32.69
N GLY A 848 -4.18 9.59 -32.33
CA GLY A 848 -5.28 10.56 -32.50
C GLY A 848 -6.33 10.60 -31.38
N GLN A 849 -6.19 9.75 -30.36
CA GLN A 849 -7.04 9.74 -29.17
C GLN A 849 -6.29 10.34 -27.97
N LEU A 850 -7.00 10.97 -27.04
CA LEU A 850 -6.43 11.38 -25.75
C LEU A 850 -6.83 10.36 -24.69
N ARG A 851 -5.91 10.06 -23.78
CA ARG A 851 -6.14 9.20 -22.61
C ARG A 851 -5.68 9.91 -21.36
N TRP A 852 -6.39 9.72 -20.26
CA TRP A 852 -6.04 10.34 -18.99
C TRP A 852 -4.88 9.59 -18.33
N TRP A 853 -3.80 10.30 -18.00
CA TRP A 853 -2.72 9.83 -17.13
C TRP A 853 -2.99 10.36 -15.72
N ASP A 854 -2.93 9.51 -14.70
CA ASP A 854 -3.24 9.91 -13.31
C ASP A 854 -2.00 10.35 -12.49
N GLY A 855 -0.84 10.43 -13.15
CA GLY A 855 0.45 10.70 -12.52
C GLY A 855 1.25 9.44 -12.16
N ALA A 856 0.64 8.24 -12.27
CA ALA A 856 1.29 6.96 -12.03
C ALA A 856 0.97 5.89 -13.10
N ALA A 857 -0.22 5.92 -13.70
CA ALA A 857 -0.70 5.00 -14.73
C ALA A 857 -1.69 5.68 -15.69
N TRP A 858 -1.91 5.05 -16.86
CA TRP A 858 -2.97 5.44 -17.80
C TRP A 858 -4.31 4.91 -17.30
N ALA A 859 -5.29 5.79 -17.14
CA ALA A 859 -6.65 5.44 -16.77
C ALA A 859 -7.45 4.94 -17.99
N GLU A 860 -8.61 4.33 -17.76
CA GLU A 860 -9.52 3.90 -18.84
C GLU A 860 -10.30 5.07 -19.47
N HIS A 861 -10.20 6.26 -18.89
CA HIS A 861 -10.83 7.45 -19.44
C HIS A 861 -10.11 7.84 -20.74
N ILE A 862 -10.86 7.77 -21.83
CA ILE A 862 -10.46 8.11 -23.18
C ILE A 862 -11.34 9.26 -23.69
N HIS A 863 -10.73 10.22 -24.35
CA HIS A 863 -11.40 11.33 -25.02
C HIS A 863 -11.03 11.26 -26.49
N ARG A 864 -12.03 11.09 -27.36
CA ARG A 864 -11.85 11.33 -28.79
C ARG A 864 -12.08 12.82 -29.03
N PRO A 865 -11.07 13.58 -29.51
CA PRO A 865 -11.28 14.97 -29.86
C PRO A 865 -12.37 15.13 -30.92
#